data_AF-A0A956Q7N2-F1
#
_entry.id   AF-A0A956Q7N2-F1
#
_cell.length_a   1.000
_cell.length_b   1.000
_cell.length_c   1.000
_cell.angle_alpha   90.00
_cell.angle_beta   90.00
_cell.angle_gamma   90.00
#
_symmetry.space_group_name_H-M   'P 1'
#
loop_
_entity.id
_entity.type
_entity.pdbx_description
1 polymer ?
#
loop_
_entity_poly.entity_id
_entity_poly.type
_entity_poly.pdbx_seq_one_letter_code
_entity_poly.pdbx_strand_id
1 'polypeptide(L)'
;MSSTYRVGIDVGGTFTHAVAIDNATLKVVAHQVTPTSHSAEEGVARGILEAFASLQRQLPEGHRIVFLAHSTTQATNALLEGDVARVGIVGLGSGLEAVKAKADMAVGDIELSPGKFLRSGLEFVAPDADLTPAIERHKEAGAGAIVAAEGFSVDDPRGELRVMEAARQAGLPACGTHEMSGLYGLRVRTRTAVLNASILPKMIQTAEMTGQALRRQEVDAPLMVMRSDGGVMSLDEVRRRPVMTLLSGPAAGVAAALMFLKASDAIFLEVGGTSTDICLVKDGRAAVKSAQIGGHPTYLKTLDSRTLGIAGGSMIGPGSDGLEVGPRSAHLAGFPYASFAEPLQGALKVVEVRPLADDPVYFVVEDECGRKVAPTTTCAANLLGYIKPGDYAAGNLEAIRAVFEALARKLGGSADEVARQVLERAANKVLPTVKQLIEEYKVSDRALKLLGGGGGAGAIVAYLAEKMQLPFEIAERAEVVSAIGAALAMVKETIEKNIVNPSQEDLAQLRAAAEKAVVAMGADPTTVEVTVEVDSQKNLVRASATGSVEFVAQDLLETDPGPEERLATLKEAAPKEQSYTPLGQTDFYYLYRSDREERYLFNLMRRTKSTIWVTDGRGNVKLQVPGGKVQQSVGERMLDSLKQVLAQHTQYGDAGAIIPAVHVVAGRKLADLTALTAAEQAVALAREELKTISTAEPIYFLIHPPS
;
A
#
# COMPACT_ATOMS: atom_id res chain seq x y z
N MET A 1 32.81 -4.88 -12.90
CA MET A 1 31.95 -5.14 -11.73
C MET A 1 30.77 -5.95 -12.22
N SER A 2 30.39 -7.03 -11.54
CA SER A 2 29.19 -7.80 -11.91
C SER A 2 27.97 -6.90 -11.77
N SER A 3 27.10 -6.84 -12.77
CA SER A 3 25.84 -6.08 -12.69
C SER A 3 24.96 -6.64 -11.58
N THR A 4 24.47 -5.76 -10.70
CA THR A 4 23.63 -6.12 -9.56
C THR A 4 22.17 -5.78 -9.84
N TYR A 5 21.27 -6.70 -9.52
CA TYR A 5 19.84 -6.55 -9.81
C TYR A 5 18.96 -6.83 -8.59
N ARG A 6 17.86 -6.08 -8.51
CA ARG A 6 16.74 -6.32 -7.60
C ARG A 6 15.64 -7.00 -8.39
N VAL A 7 15.03 -8.01 -7.82
CA VAL A 7 13.95 -8.76 -8.47
C VAL A 7 12.68 -8.66 -7.65
N GLY A 8 11.59 -8.36 -8.33
CA GLY A 8 10.26 -8.29 -7.74
C GLY A 8 9.31 -9.22 -8.49
N ILE A 9 8.49 -9.95 -7.75
CA ILE A 9 7.54 -10.91 -8.31
C ILE A 9 6.16 -10.66 -7.71
N ASP A 10 5.16 -10.40 -8.55
CA ASP A 10 3.78 -10.26 -8.11
C ASP A 10 2.94 -11.44 -8.60
N VAL A 11 2.43 -12.22 -7.64
CA VAL A 11 1.59 -13.39 -7.91
C VAL A 11 0.11 -12.98 -7.81
N GLY A 12 -0.46 -12.64 -8.96
CA GLY A 12 -1.86 -12.29 -9.12
C GLY A 12 -2.78 -13.53 -9.28
N GLY A 13 -4.07 -13.26 -9.47
CA GLY A 13 -5.08 -14.32 -9.69
C GLY A 13 -4.88 -15.07 -11.02
N THR A 14 -4.59 -14.34 -12.09
CA THR A 14 -4.48 -14.90 -13.45
C THR A 14 -3.04 -15.03 -13.92
N PHE A 15 -2.21 -14.03 -13.63
CA PHE A 15 -0.83 -13.95 -14.08
C PHE A 15 0.12 -13.67 -12.91
N THR A 16 1.32 -14.22 -13.03
CA THR A 16 2.49 -13.91 -12.21
C THR A 16 3.42 -13.02 -13.04
N HIS A 17 3.69 -11.83 -12.52
CA HIS A 17 4.59 -10.84 -13.12
C HIS A 17 5.93 -10.87 -12.40
N ALA A 18 7.04 -10.83 -13.13
CA ALA A 18 8.37 -10.69 -12.56
C ALA A 18 9.13 -9.58 -13.26
N VAL A 19 9.92 -8.82 -12.52
CA VAL A 19 10.77 -7.74 -13.05
C VAL A 19 12.16 -7.81 -12.46
N ALA A 20 13.15 -7.44 -13.25
CA ALA A 20 14.50 -7.16 -12.80
C ALA A 20 14.79 -5.67 -12.95
N ILE A 21 15.29 -5.08 -11.89
CA ILE A 21 15.67 -3.66 -11.81
C ILE A 21 17.17 -3.59 -11.56
N ASP A 22 17.87 -2.78 -12.34
CA ASP A 22 19.27 -2.49 -12.12
C ASP A 22 19.45 -1.72 -10.79
N ASN A 23 20.29 -2.23 -9.89
CA ASN A 23 20.37 -1.73 -8.51
C ASN A 23 20.96 -0.31 -8.45
N ALA A 24 21.77 0.10 -9.42
CA ALA A 24 22.39 1.42 -9.44
C ALA A 24 21.47 2.49 -10.06
N THR A 25 20.80 2.14 -11.16
CA THR A 25 19.98 3.08 -11.95
C THR A 25 18.50 3.06 -11.58
N LEU A 26 18.04 2.01 -10.88
CA LEU A 26 16.63 1.70 -10.60
C LEU A 26 15.74 1.59 -11.85
N LYS A 27 16.33 1.36 -13.02
CA LYS A 27 15.60 1.13 -14.27
C LYS A 27 15.22 -0.35 -14.40
N VAL A 28 14.02 -0.59 -14.94
CA VAL A 28 13.58 -1.93 -15.33
C VAL A 28 14.41 -2.40 -16.52
N VAL A 29 15.12 -3.52 -16.36
CA VAL A 29 15.99 -4.08 -17.41
C VAL A 29 15.39 -5.30 -18.09
N ALA A 30 14.53 -6.04 -17.38
CA ALA A 30 13.84 -7.21 -17.89
C ALA A 30 12.51 -7.38 -17.15
N HIS A 31 11.55 -8.00 -17.81
CA HIS A 31 10.29 -8.42 -17.19
C HIS A 31 9.77 -9.70 -17.83
N GLN A 32 8.90 -10.40 -17.10
CA GLN A 32 8.27 -11.63 -17.54
C GLN A 32 6.84 -11.67 -17.03
N VAL A 33 5.94 -12.17 -17.88
CA VAL A 33 4.56 -12.51 -17.50
C VAL A 33 4.35 -14.00 -17.74
N THR A 34 3.78 -14.70 -16.76
CA THR A 34 3.47 -16.14 -16.84
C THR A 34 2.10 -16.40 -16.23
N PRO A 35 1.34 -17.41 -16.68
CA PRO A 35 0.11 -17.81 -15.99
C PRO A 35 0.37 -18.21 -14.54
N THR A 36 -0.53 -17.87 -13.61
CA THR A 36 -0.37 -18.26 -12.20
C THR A 36 -0.65 -19.76 -11.98
N SER A 37 0.08 -20.38 -11.05
CA SER A 37 0.01 -21.82 -10.73
C SER A 37 -0.84 -22.16 -9.51
N HIS A 38 -1.97 -21.47 -9.28
CA HIS A 38 -2.84 -21.69 -8.10
C HIS A 38 -3.33 -23.14 -7.95
N SER A 39 -3.40 -23.89 -9.05
CA SER A 39 -3.84 -25.29 -9.10
C SER A 39 -2.70 -26.33 -9.12
N ALA A 40 -1.43 -25.90 -9.11
CA ALA A 40 -0.30 -26.82 -9.06
C ALA A 40 -0.14 -27.42 -7.65
N GLU A 41 0.41 -28.62 -7.55
CA GLU A 41 0.68 -29.30 -6.27
C GLU A 41 1.65 -28.49 -5.40
N GLU A 42 2.64 -27.84 -6.02
CA GLU A 42 3.59 -26.93 -5.39
C GLU A 42 3.04 -25.48 -5.27
N GLY A 43 1.81 -25.25 -5.73
CA GLY A 43 1.09 -23.98 -5.66
C GLY A 43 1.85 -22.79 -6.23
N VAL A 44 1.73 -21.64 -5.57
CA VAL A 44 2.36 -20.36 -5.96
C VAL A 44 3.89 -20.42 -6.01
N ALA A 45 4.51 -21.30 -5.21
CA ALA A 45 5.97 -21.42 -5.21
C ALA A 45 6.48 -21.80 -6.60
N ARG A 46 5.76 -22.65 -7.34
CA ARG A 46 6.11 -23.00 -8.72
C ARG A 46 6.09 -21.79 -9.65
N GLY A 47 5.04 -20.97 -9.57
CA GLY A 47 4.89 -19.78 -10.42
C GLY A 47 5.98 -18.75 -10.17
N ILE A 48 6.34 -18.53 -8.91
CA ILE A 48 7.48 -17.68 -8.52
C ILE A 48 8.77 -18.18 -9.18
N LEU A 49 9.04 -19.49 -9.11
CA LEU A 49 10.27 -20.08 -9.64
C LEU A 49 10.32 -20.05 -11.17
N GLU A 50 9.22 -20.32 -11.86
CA GLU A 50 9.14 -20.27 -13.32
C GLU A 50 9.32 -18.84 -13.85
N ALA A 51 8.66 -17.88 -13.20
CA ALA A 51 8.79 -16.47 -13.54
C ALA A 51 10.24 -15.99 -13.30
N PHE A 52 10.82 -16.35 -12.16
CA PHE A 52 12.21 -16.03 -11.82
C PHE A 52 13.20 -16.63 -12.82
N ALA A 53 13.12 -17.94 -13.09
CA ALA A 53 14.03 -18.62 -14.02
C ALA A 53 13.89 -18.10 -15.47
N SER A 54 12.71 -17.65 -15.87
CA SER A 54 12.48 -17.03 -17.18
C SER A 54 13.04 -15.63 -17.26
N LEU A 55 12.88 -14.84 -16.21
CA LEU A 55 13.48 -13.52 -16.07
C LEU A 55 15.01 -13.60 -16.06
N GLN A 56 15.58 -14.57 -15.34
CA GLN A 56 17.03 -14.73 -15.19
C GLN A 56 17.73 -15.00 -16.53
N ARG A 57 17.07 -15.70 -17.46
CA ARG A 57 17.58 -15.94 -18.82
C ARG A 57 17.70 -14.66 -19.68
N GLN A 58 17.05 -13.58 -19.27
CA GLN A 58 17.15 -12.27 -19.94
C GLN A 58 18.27 -11.40 -19.36
N LEU A 59 18.90 -11.81 -18.24
CA LEU A 59 19.95 -11.06 -17.58
C LEU A 59 21.34 -11.43 -18.12
N PRO A 60 22.32 -10.50 -18.10
CA PRO A 60 23.69 -10.79 -18.51
C PRO A 60 24.31 -11.94 -17.71
N GLU A 61 25.23 -12.70 -18.32
CA GLU A 61 26.00 -13.72 -17.60
C GLU A 61 26.80 -13.10 -16.45
N GLY A 62 26.92 -13.83 -15.32
CA GLY A 62 27.64 -13.36 -14.12
C GLY A 62 26.94 -12.24 -13.36
N HIS A 63 25.63 -12.00 -13.61
CA HIS A 63 24.83 -11.10 -12.81
C HIS A 63 24.72 -11.57 -11.36
N ARG A 64 24.47 -10.62 -10.44
CA ARG A 64 24.18 -10.92 -9.04
C ARG A 64 22.83 -10.37 -8.64
N ILE A 65 21.96 -11.22 -8.11
CA ILE A 65 20.72 -10.76 -7.47
C ILE A 65 21.09 -10.32 -6.05
N VAL A 66 20.76 -9.08 -5.69
CA VAL A 66 21.04 -8.51 -4.35
C VAL A 66 19.79 -8.42 -3.47
N PHE A 67 18.61 -8.51 -4.10
CA PHE A 67 17.33 -8.42 -3.42
C PHE A 67 16.27 -9.17 -4.24
N LEU A 68 15.45 -9.98 -3.57
CA LEU A 68 14.33 -10.69 -4.18
C LEU A 68 13.12 -10.55 -3.28
N ALA A 69 12.05 -9.94 -3.78
CA ALA A 69 10.79 -9.81 -3.05
C ALA A 69 9.62 -10.33 -3.86
N HIS A 70 8.60 -10.85 -3.16
CA HIS A 70 7.35 -11.20 -3.80
C HIS A 70 6.10 -10.76 -3.03
N SER A 71 5.05 -10.44 -3.78
CA SER A 71 3.68 -10.29 -3.29
C SER A 71 2.84 -11.50 -3.67
N THR A 72 1.85 -11.84 -2.83
CA THR A 72 0.95 -12.96 -3.09
C THR A 72 -0.44 -12.74 -2.52
N THR A 73 -1.45 -13.15 -3.27
CA THR A 73 -2.85 -13.11 -2.84
C THR A 73 -3.27 -14.31 -1.98
N GLN A 74 -2.36 -15.24 -1.67
CA GLN A 74 -2.69 -16.47 -0.93
C GLN A 74 -3.40 -16.25 0.40
N ALA A 75 -2.88 -15.35 1.25
CA ALA A 75 -3.49 -15.09 2.56
C ALA A 75 -4.90 -14.50 2.43
N THR A 76 -5.09 -13.56 1.51
CA THR A 76 -6.40 -12.96 1.21
C THR A 76 -7.38 -14.02 0.70
N ASN A 77 -6.96 -14.85 -0.26
CA ASN A 77 -7.82 -15.89 -0.84
C ASN A 77 -8.16 -16.98 0.17
N ALA A 78 -7.20 -17.41 0.99
CA ALA A 78 -7.44 -18.38 2.06
C ALA A 78 -8.56 -17.91 3.00
N LEU A 79 -8.52 -16.63 3.43
CA LEU A 79 -9.58 -16.07 4.27
C LEU A 79 -10.92 -15.96 3.52
N LEU A 80 -10.92 -15.46 2.27
CA LEU A 80 -12.15 -15.28 1.50
C LEU A 80 -12.85 -16.61 1.15
N GLU A 81 -12.08 -17.64 0.82
CA GLU A 81 -12.60 -18.96 0.43
C GLU A 81 -12.95 -19.84 1.64
N GLY A 82 -12.47 -19.46 2.83
CA GLY A 82 -12.55 -20.23 4.06
C GLY A 82 -11.58 -21.41 4.10
N ASP A 83 -10.54 -21.40 3.27
CA ASP A 83 -9.46 -22.39 3.26
C ASP A 83 -8.43 -22.04 4.33
N VAL A 84 -8.86 -22.17 5.59
CA VAL A 84 -8.07 -21.87 6.78
C VAL A 84 -8.08 -23.02 7.78
N ALA A 85 -7.01 -23.14 8.56
CA ALA A 85 -6.93 -24.12 9.61
C ALA A 85 -7.88 -23.79 10.76
N ARG A 86 -8.44 -24.85 11.39
CA ARG A 86 -9.04 -24.73 12.73
C ARG A 86 -7.97 -24.29 13.72
N VAL A 87 -8.31 -23.37 14.61
CA VAL A 87 -7.38 -22.80 15.59
C VAL A 87 -7.73 -23.24 17.01
N GLY A 88 -6.76 -23.80 17.72
CA GLY A 88 -6.85 -24.01 19.16
C GLY A 88 -6.35 -22.78 19.91
N ILE A 89 -7.08 -22.29 20.90
CA ILE A 89 -6.65 -21.21 21.79
C ILE A 89 -6.32 -21.85 23.14
N VAL A 90 -5.09 -21.66 23.61
CA VAL A 90 -4.70 -22.00 24.98
C VAL A 90 -4.59 -20.68 25.74
N GLY A 91 -5.60 -20.44 26.56
CA GLY A 91 -5.72 -19.25 27.40
C GLY A 91 -5.17 -19.50 28.79
N LEU A 92 -4.31 -18.61 29.27
CA LEU A 92 -3.76 -18.65 30.62
C LEU A 92 -4.44 -17.61 31.52
N GLY A 93 -4.76 -18.02 32.74
CA GLY A 93 -5.16 -17.07 33.77
C GLY A 93 -5.58 -17.70 35.08
N SER A 94 -5.59 -16.90 36.15
CA SER A 94 -5.95 -17.32 37.50
C SER A 94 -6.58 -16.17 38.29
N GLY A 95 -7.21 -16.48 39.42
CA GLY A 95 -7.79 -15.48 40.31
C GLY A 95 -9.09 -14.83 39.80
N LEU A 96 -9.43 -13.67 40.38
CA LEU A 96 -10.71 -12.98 40.12
C LEU A 96 -10.83 -12.44 38.69
N GLU A 97 -9.71 -12.10 38.05
CA GLU A 97 -9.68 -11.57 36.68
C GLU A 97 -9.82 -12.66 35.61
N ALA A 98 -9.66 -13.93 35.98
CA ALA A 98 -9.72 -15.06 35.06
C ALA A 98 -11.06 -15.18 34.31
N VAL A 99 -12.17 -14.77 34.94
CA VAL A 99 -13.50 -14.81 34.30
C VAL A 99 -13.55 -13.85 33.11
N LYS A 100 -13.05 -12.62 33.29
CA LYS A 100 -12.99 -11.62 32.22
C LYS A 100 -11.97 -12.03 31.16
N ALA A 101 -10.78 -12.47 31.57
CA ALA A 101 -9.74 -12.94 30.65
C ALA A 101 -10.26 -14.08 29.76
N LYS A 102 -10.91 -15.09 30.36
CA LYS A 102 -11.56 -16.19 29.63
C LYS A 102 -12.61 -15.69 28.65
N ALA A 103 -13.46 -14.74 29.05
CA ALA A 103 -14.49 -14.18 28.17
C ALA A 103 -13.91 -13.36 27.01
N ASP A 104 -12.76 -12.70 27.21
CA ASP A 104 -12.05 -11.97 26.15
C ASP A 104 -11.29 -12.90 25.21
N MET A 105 -10.80 -14.04 25.69
CA MET A 105 -10.13 -15.07 24.87
C MET A 105 -11.11 -15.95 24.10
N ALA A 106 -12.35 -16.09 24.59
CA ALA A 106 -13.41 -16.86 23.95
C ALA A 106 -14.01 -16.11 22.75
N VAL A 107 -13.22 -15.95 21.68
CA VAL A 107 -13.62 -15.18 20.49
C VAL A 107 -14.60 -15.93 19.59
N GLY A 108 -14.73 -17.24 19.76
CA GLY A 108 -15.66 -18.09 18.99
C GLY A 108 -15.29 -18.21 17.52
N ASP A 109 -16.25 -18.69 16.72
CA ASP A 109 -16.08 -18.78 15.28
C ASP A 109 -16.18 -17.39 14.65
N ILE A 110 -15.33 -17.13 13.66
CA ILE A 110 -15.26 -15.84 12.96
C ILE A 110 -15.79 -16.07 11.55
N GLU A 111 -16.85 -15.37 11.16
CA GLU A 111 -17.27 -15.35 9.76
C GLU A 111 -16.25 -14.56 8.95
N LEU A 112 -15.67 -15.18 7.92
CA LEU A 112 -14.63 -14.56 7.09
C LEU A 112 -15.24 -13.89 5.85
N SER A 113 -16.18 -14.61 5.22
CA SER A 113 -16.99 -14.19 4.09
C SER A 113 -18.36 -14.87 4.21
N PRO A 114 -19.40 -14.43 3.48
CA PRO A 114 -20.75 -14.96 3.63
C PRO A 114 -20.80 -16.50 3.59
N GLY A 115 -21.15 -17.12 4.72
CA GLY A 115 -21.25 -18.58 4.85
C GLY A 115 -19.92 -19.34 5.03
N LYS A 116 -18.80 -18.64 5.16
CA LYS A 116 -17.46 -19.22 5.41
C LYS A 116 -16.96 -18.83 6.80
N PHE A 117 -16.60 -19.82 7.61
CA PHE A 117 -16.26 -19.61 9.02
C PHE A 117 -14.88 -20.17 9.36
N LEU A 118 -14.06 -19.34 10.00
CA LEU A 118 -12.90 -19.78 10.77
C LEU A 118 -13.39 -20.38 12.08
N ARG A 119 -12.98 -21.62 12.35
CA ARG A 119 -13.36 -22.33 13.58
C ARG A 119 -12.30 -22.20 14.66
N SER A 120 -12.70 -21.84 15.87
CA SER A 120 -11.78 -21.76 17.02
C SER A 120 -12.34 -22.40 18.29
N GLY A 121 -11.46 -22.90 19.16
CA GLY A 121 -11.84 -23.49 20.45
C GLY A 121 -10.91 -23.01 21.56
N LEU A 122 -11.45 -22.73 22.76
CA LEU A 122 -10.67 -22.28 23.91
C LEU A 122 -10.50 -23.38 24.96
N GLU A 123 -9.25 -23.66 25.30
CA GLU A 123 -8.83 -24.39 26.49
C GLU A 123 -8.24 -23.37 27.47
N PHE A 124 -8.91 -23.14 28.61
CA PHE A 124 -8.46 -22.16 29.60
C PHE A 124 -7.85 -22.88 30.81
N VAL A 125 -6.58 -22.63 31.08
CA VAL A 125 -5.78 -23.35 32.09
C VAL A 125 -5.07 -22.38 33.03
N ALA A 126 -4.66 -22.88 34.20
CA ALA A 126 -3.84 -22.10 35.12
C ALA A 126 -2.44 -21.83 34.51
N PRO A 127 -1.79 -20.69 34.82
CA PRO A 127 -0.50 -20.32 34.22
C PRO A 127 0.63 -21.34 34.42
N ASP A 128 0.61 -22.07 35.54
CA ASP A 128 1.59 -23.07 35.95
C ASP A 128 1.21 -24.51 35.56
N ALA A 129 0.03 -24.72 34.97
CA ALA A 129 -0.47 -26.04 34.61
C ALA A 129 0.42 -26.75 33.56
N ASP A 130 0.33 -28.08 33.53
CA ASP A 130 0.79 -28.88 32.40
C ASP A 130 -0.07 -28.57 31.16
N LEU A 131 0.60 -28.14 30.09
CA LEU A 131 -0.02 -27.68 28.86
C LEU A 131 -0.31 -28.84 27.90
N THR A 132 0.34 -29.99 28.10
CA THR A 132 0.25 -31.18 27.23
C THR A 132 -1.20 -31.61 27.01
N PRO A 133 -2.06 -31.75 28.05
CA PRO A 133 -3.44 -32.19 27.85
C PRO A 133 -4.27 -31.20 27.03
N ALA A 134 -4.02 -29.89 27.18
CA ALA A 134 -4.76 -28.87 26.42
C ALA A 134 -4.36 -28.88 24.94
N ILE A 135 -3.07 -29.07 24.64
CA ILE A 135 -2.55 -29.16 23.27
C ILE A 135 -3.05 -30.43 22.58
N GLU A 136 -3.01 -31.58 23.26
CA GLU A 136 -3.50 -32.84 22.69
C GLU A 136 -5.01 -32.78 22.42
N ARG A 137 -5.83 -32.19 23.29
CA ARG A 137 -7.26 -31.97 23.00
C ARG A 137 -7.50 -31.13 21.76
N HIS A 138 -6.72 -30.05 21.56
CA HIS A 138 -6.81 -29.25 20.34
C HIS A 138 -6.39 -30.05 19.10
N LYS A 139 -5.34 -30.86 19.22
CA LYS A 139 -4.86 -31.74 18.14
C LYS A 139 -5.90 -32.79 17.77
N GLU A 140 -6.51 -33.45 18.75
CA GLU A 140 -7.62 -34.39 18.57
C GLU A 140 -8.85 -33.73 17.92
N ALA A 141 -9.12 -32.47 18.26
CA ALA A 141 -10.17 -31.66 17.63
C ALA A 141 -9.83 -31.18 16.20
N GLY A 142 -8.64 -31.52 15.69
CA GLY A 142 -8.17 -31.18 14.36
C GLY A 142 -7.66 -29.74 14.21
N ALA A 143 -7.16 -29.13 15.29
CA ALA A 143 -6.50 -27.83 15.19
C ALA A 143 -5.23 -27.94 14.34
N GLY A 144 -5.09 -27.05 13.35
CA GLY A 144 -3.89 -26.95 12.53
C GLY A 144 -2.88 -25.93 13.05
N ALA A 145 -3.26 -25.12 14.04
CA ALA A 145 -2.39 -24.15 14.70
C ALA A 145 -2.91 -23.78 16.10
N ILE A 146 -2.01 -23.27 16.94
CA ILE A 146 -2.31 -22.85 18.33
C ILE A 146 -2.10 -21.34 18.52
N VAL A 147 -3.02 -20.70 19.22
CA VAL A 147 -2.88 -19.35 19.76
C VAL A 147 -2.61 -19.43 21.25
N ALA A 148 -1.53 -18.80 21.69
CA ALA A 148 -1.25 -18.58 23.10
C ALA A 148 -1.79 -17.21 23.53
N ALA A 149 -2.68 -17.18 24.53
CA ALA A 149 -3.29 -15.94 24.98
C ALA A 149 -3.20 -15.79 26.50
N GLU A 150 -2.66 -14.66 26.96
CA GLU A 150 -2.60 -14.31 28.37
C GLU A 150 -2.91 -12.81 28.58
N GLY A 151 -3.59 -12.49 29.69
CA GLY A 151 -3.76 -11.10 30.11
C GLY A 151 -2.41 -10.45 30.39
N PHE A 152 -2.24 -9.17 30.03
CA PHE A 152 -0.99 -8.43 30.24
C PHE A 152 0.27 -9.03 29.57
N SER A 153 0.09 -9.92 28.59
CA SER A 153 1.20 -10.52 27.83
C SER A 153 2.06 -9.53 27.04
N VAL A 154 1.59 -8.29 26.84
CA VAL A 154 2.40 -7.20 26.26
C VAL A 154 3.47 -6.68 27.20
N ASP A 155 3.25 -6.83 28.51
CA ASP A 155 4.20 -6.47 29.55
C ASP A 155 5.09 -7.68 29.88
N ASP A 156 4.51 -8.88 29.94
CA ASP A 156 5.22 -10.13 30.22
C ASP A 156 4.72 -11.30 29.36
N PRO A 157 5.43 -11.67 28.27
CA PRO A 157 4.99 -12.72 27.36
C PRO A 157 5.37 -14.14 27.81
N ARG A 158 5.96 -14.34 29.00
CA ARG A 158 6.55 -15.64 29.41
C ARG A 158 5.57 -16.81 29.36
N GLY A 159 4.31 -16.60 29.78
CA GLY A 159 3.30 -17.65 29.73
C GLY A 159 2.90 -18.00 28.29
N GLU A 160 2.69 -16.98 27.43
CA GLU A 160 2.43 -17.22 26.01
C GLU A 160 3.59 -17.96 25.32
N LEU A 161 4.84 -17.61 25.62
CA LEU A 161 6.02 -18.28 25.09
C LEU A 161 6.09 -19.76 25.49
N ARG A 162 5.71 -20.11 26.73
CA ARG A 162 5.62 -21.52 27.19
C ARG A 162 4.61 -22.32 26.36
N VAL A 163 3.44 -21.75 26.11
CA VAL A 163 2.39 -22.38 25.29
C VAL A 163 2.86 -22.58 23.85
N MET A 164 3.48 -21.55 23.26
CA MET A 164 4.00 -21.63 21.90
C MET A 164 5.07 -22.72 21.78
N GLU A 165 5.96 -22.84 22.75
CA GLU A 165 7.00 -23.88 22.76
C GLU A 165 6.40 -25.30 22.87
N ALA A 166 5.45 -25.50 23.79
CA ALA A 166 4.78 -26.79 23.93
C ALA A 166 4.00 -27.18 22.66
N ALA A 167 3.35 -26.23 21.99
CA ALA A 167 2.66 -26.46 20.72
C ALA A 167 3.63 -26.86 19.60
N ARG A 168 4.79 -26.19 19.50
CA ARG A 168 5.84 -26.53 18.53
C ARG A 168 6.39 -27.94 18.75
N GLN A 169 6.62 -28.33 20.00
CA GLN A 169 7.06 -29.68 20.35
C GLN A 169 6.02 -30.75 19.95
N ALA A 170 4.73 -30.41 19.98
CA ALA A 170 3.64 -31.27 19.51
C ALA A 170 3.45 -31.28 17.98
N GLY A 171 4.26 -30.52 17.23
CA GLY A 171 4.22 -30.41 15.78
C GLY A 171 3.19 -29.41 15.24
N LEU A 172 2.68 -28.50 16.07
CA LEU A 172 1.69 -27.49 15.67
C LEU A 172 2.35 -26.10 15.57
N PRO A 173 2.16 -25.37 14.46
CA PRO A 173 2.49 -23.95 14.39
C PRO A 173 1.77 -23.16 15.49
N ALA A 174 2.43 -22.15 16.05
CA ALA A 174 1.86 -21.35 17.12
C ALA A 174 2.31 -19.89 17.10
N CYS A 175 1.42 -18.99 17.50
CA CYS A 175 1.69 -17.57 17.72
C CYS A 175 1.08 -17.06 19.04
N GLY A 176 1.71 -16.04 19.62
CA GLY A 176 1.21 -15.36 20.81
C GLY A 176 0.36 -14.14 20.50
N THR A 177 -0.54 -13.75 21.41
CA THR A 177 -1.26 -12.47 21.27
C THR A 177 -0.34 -11.27 21.42
N HIS A 178 0.77 -11.38 22.16
CA HIS A 178 1.80 -10.34 22.27
C HIS A 178 2.56 -10.08 20.96
N GLU A 179 2.68 -11.08 20.08
CA GLU A 179 3.34 -10.92 18.78
C GLU A 179 2.48 -10.10 17.82
N MET A 180 1.15 -10.09 17.99
CA MET A 180 0.24 -9.41 17.05
C MET A 180 0.22 -7.90 17.25
N SER A 181 0.35 -7.44 18.50
CA SER A 181 0.30 -6.03 18.84
C SER A 181 0.85 -5.80 20.24
N GLY A 182 1.59 -4.70 20.40
CA GLY A 182 2.06 -4.19 21.70
C GLY A 182 0.99 -3.47 22.53
N LEU A 183 -0.28 -3.49 22.08
CA LEU A 183 -1.39 -2.74 22.68
C LEU A 183 -2.20 -3.57 23.66
N TYR A 184 -2.80 -2.90 24.65
CA TYR A 184 -3.84 -3.51 25.47
C TYR A 184 -5.09 -3.81 24.64
N GLY A 185 -5.90 -4.77 25.10
CA GLY A 185 -7.13 -5.19 24.43
C GLY A 185 -7.11 -6.67 24.07
N LEU A 186 -7.11 -7.53 25.10
CA LEU A 186 -6.96 -8.98 24.98
C LEU A 186 -7.91 -9.61 23.95
N ARG A 187 -9.18 -9.17 23.89
CA ARG A 187 -10.16 -9.68 22.92
C ARG A 187 -9.74 -9.42 21.47
N VAL A 188 -9.34 -8.19 21.16
CA VAL A 188 -8.95 -7.81 19.79
C VAL A 188 -7.62 -8.47 19.42
N ARG A 189 -6.67 -8.58 20.36
CA ARG A 189 -5.42 -9.32 20.13
C ARG A 189 -5.65 -10.80 19.91
N THR A 190 -6.48 -11.45 20.74
CA THR A 190 -6.81 -12.87 20.60
C THR A 190 -7.47 -13.13 19.25
N ARG A 191 -8.43 -12.30 18.84
CA ARG A 191 -9.05 -12.39 17.52
C ARG A 191 -8.04 -12.22 16.38
N THR A 192 -7.12 -11.26 16.51
CA THR A 192 -6.06 -11.04 15.51
C THR A 192 -5.11 -12.25 15.44
N ALA A 193 -4.73 -12.81 16.58
CA ALA A 193 -3.88 -14.00 16.67
C ALA A 193 -4.57 -15.23 16.09
N VAL A 194 -5.89 -15.38 16.28
CA VAL A 194 -6.68 -16.47 15.69
C VAL A 194 -6.70 -16.36 14.17
N LEU A 195 -6.91 -15.17 13.61
CA LEU A 195 -6.83 -14.94 12.16
C LEU A 195 -5.42 -15.28 11.63
N ASN A 196 -4.38 -14.83 12.32
CA ASN A 196 -3.00 -15.12 11.98
C ASN A 196 -2.68 -16.62 12.01
N ALA A 197 -3.06 -17.31 13.09
CA ALA A 197 -2.82 -18.73 13.27
C ALA A 197 -3.53 -19.58 12.21
N SER A 198 -4.72 -19.17 11.78
CA SER A 198 -5.52 -19.92 10.80
C SER A 198 -4.85 -20.05 9.42
N ILE A 199 -3.96 -19.12 9.06
CA ILE A 199 -3.23 -19.14 7.78
C ILE A 199 -1.76 -19.56 7.93
N LEU A 200 -1.24 -19.71 9.17
CA LEU A 200 0.15 -20.11 9.43
C LEU A 200 0.59 -21.36 8.65
N PRO A 201 -0.15 -22.49 8.68
CA PRO A 201 0.32 -23.72 8.04
C PRO A 201 0.57 -23.56 6.54
N LYS A 202 -0.40 -22.97 5.83
CA LYS A 202 -0.35 -22.75 4.38
C LYS A 202 0.75 -21.77 3.98
N MET A 203 0.93 -20.70 4.76
CA MET A 203 1.92 -19.67 4.47
C MET A 203 3.36 -20.16 4.77
N ILE A 204 3.57 -20.92 5.84
CA ILE A 204 4.87 -21.52 6.16
C ILE A 204 5.29 -22.49 5.04
N GLN A 205 4.38 -23.37 4.59
CA GLN A 205 4.67 -24.31 3.51
C GLN A 205 5.11 -23.58 2.23
N THR A 206 4.38 -22.54 1.82
CA THR A 206 4.72 -21.75 0.62
C THR A 206 6.07 -21.04 0.75
N ALA A 207 6.34 -20.45 1.91
CA ALA A 207 7.62 -19.79 2.20
C ALA A 207 8.80 -20.77 2.14
N GLU A 208 8.63 -21.98 2.68
CA GLU A 208 9.67 -23.01 2.70
C GLU A 208 9.97 -23.58 1.32
N MET A 209 8.93 -23.90 0.55
CA MET A 209 9.09 -24.38 -0.83
C MET A 209 9.84 -23.35 -1.68
N THR A 210 9.44 -22.08 -1.58
CA THR A 210 10.07 -20.98 -2.35
C THR A 210 11.53 -20.79 -1.91
N GLY A 211 11.79 -20.70 -0.60
CA GLY A 211 13.15 -20.51 -0.08
C GLY A 211 14.09 -21.68 -0.36
N GLN A 212 13.62 -22.93 -0.29
CA GLN A 212 14.43 -24.10 -0.62
C GLN A 212 14.79 -24.15 -2.11
N ALA A 213 13.84 -23.83 -2.99
CA ALA A 213 14.06 -23.88 -4.42
C ALA A 213 15.02 -22.78 -4.91
N LEU A 214 14.95 -21.58 -4.36
CA LEU A 214 15.91 -20.51 -4.65
C LEU A 214 17.34 -20.86 -4.19
N ARG A 215 17.48 -21.49 -3.02
CA ARG A 215 18.78 -22.01 -2.56
C ARG A 215 19.37 -23.05 -3.52
N ARG A 216 18.53 -23.90 -4.13
CA ARG A 216 18.98 -24.87 -5.15
C ARG A 216 19.44 -24.21 -6.45
N GLN A 217 19.00 -22.98 -6.72
CA GLN A 217 19.43 -22.18 -7.87
C GLN A 217 20.61 -21.25 -7.53
N GLU A 218 21.26 -21.46 -6.37
CA GLU A 218 22.43 -20.69 -5.93
C GLU A 218 22.18 -19.16 -5.87
N VAL A 219 20.93 -18.78 -5.53
CA VAL A 219 20.57 -17.37 -5.29
C VAL A 219 20.86 -17.04 -3.82
N ASP A 220 21.90 -16.25 -3.58
CA ASP A 220 22.32 -15.81 -2.23
C ASP A 220 21.53 -14.60 -1.69
N ALA A 221 20.60 -14.04 -2.47
CA ALA A 221 19.81 -12.87 -2.08
C ALA A 221 18.78 -13.19 -0.99
N PRO A 222 18.50 -12.27 -0.06
CA PRO A 222 17.41 -12.44 0.90
C PRO A 222 16.06 -12.51 0.17
N LEU A 223 15.29 -13.56 0.46
CA LEU A 223 13.90 -13.67 0.01
C LEU A 223 12.99 -12.90 0.97
N MET A 224 12.32 -11.90 0.42
CA MET A 224 11.44 -11.00 1.14
C MET A 224 9.99 -11.17 0.68
N VAL A 225 9.05 -10.90 1.57
CA VAL A 225 7.61 -10.99 1.31
C VAL A 225 6.97 -9.63 1.55
N MET A 226 6.16 -9.19 0.59
CA MET A 226 5.45 -7.92 0.65
C MET A 226 4.44 -7.92 1.80
N ARG A 227 4.47 -6.85 2.59
CA ARG A 227 3.58 -6.56 3.71
C ARG A 227 2.38 -5.73 3.23
N SER A 228 1.33 -5.76 4.02
CA SER A 228 0.06 -5.07 3.83
C SER A 228 0.14 -3.56 3.98
N ASP A 229 1.28 -3.02 4.42
CA ASP A 229 1.55 -1.60 4.69
C ASP A 229 2.60 -0.97 3.76
N GLY A 230 2.90 -1.65 2.64
CA GLY A 230 3.80 -1.18 1.58
C GLY A 230 5.29 -1.43 1.82
N GLY A 231 5.65 -2.13 2.90
CA GLY A 231 7.02 -2.60 3.13
C GLY A 231 7.21 -4.08 2.80
N VAL A 232 8.40 -4.61 3.08
CA VAL A 232 8.67 -6.06 3.02
C VAL A 232 9.15 -6.60 4.36
N MET A 233 8.98 -7.90 4.56
CA MET A 233 9.48 -8.66 5.71
C MET A 233 10.21 -9.93 5.27
N SER A 234 11.06 -10.48 6.15
CA SER A 234 11.76 -11.74 5.90
C SER A 234 10.81 -12.95 6.03
N LEU A 235 11.25 -14.11 5.54
CA LEU A 235 10.52 -15.37 5.76
C LEU A 235 10.32 -15.71 7.24
N ASP A 236 11.26 -15.33 8.12
CA ASP A 236 11.13 -15.59 9.55
C ASP A 236 10.00 -14.79 10.18
N GLU A 237 9.78 -13.56 9.70
CA GLU A 237 8.64 -12.75 10.13
C GLU A 237 7.32 -13.26 9.54
N VAL A 238 7.32 -13.80 8.32
CA VAL A 238 6.15 -14.50 7.76
C VAL A 238 5.77 -15.72 8.60
N ARG A 239 6.72 -16.42 9.22
CA ARG A 239 6.44 -17.55 10.13
C ARG A 239 5.78 -17.13 11.44
N ARG A 240 5.89 -15.85 11.82
CA ARG A 240 5.26 -15.28 13.02
C ARG A 240 3.94 -14.61 12.70
N ARG A 241 3.94 -13.76 11.68
CA ARG A 241 2.86 -12.81 11.37
C ARG A 241 2.45 -12.89 9.88
N PRO A 242 2.10 -14.06 9.33
CA PRO A 242 1.69 -14.17 7.92
C PRO A 242 0.48 -13.28 7.58
N VAL A 243 -0.32 -12.90 8.57
CA VAL A 243 -1.48 -12.02 8.38
C VAL A 243 -1.09 -10.62 7.92
N MET A 244 0.17 -10.22 8.09
CA MET A 244 0.71 -8.99 7.52
C MET A 244 0.89 -9.06 6.00
N THR A 245 0.62 -10.20 5.34
CA THR A 245 0.63 -10.31 3.87
C THR A 245 -0.73 -10.06 3.22
N LEU A 246 -1.76 -9.74 4.01
CA LEU A 246 -3.07 -9.40 3.48
C LEU A 246 -2.99 -8.16 2.57
N LEU A 247 -3.65 -8.20 1.41
CA LEU A 247 -3.60 -7.10 0.44
C LEU A 247 -2.17 -6.75 -0.03
N SER A 248 -1.25 -7.73 -0.07
CA SER A 248 0.14 -7.45 -0.49
C SER A 248 0.26 -7.00 -1.95
N GLY A 249 -0.69 -7.35 -2.83
CA GLY A 249 -0.71 -6.90 -4.23
C GLY A 249 -0.86 -5.37 -4.33
N PRO A 250 -1.97 -4.79 -3.84
CA PRO A 250 -2.13 -3.34 -3.74
C PRO A 250 -0.98 -2.65 -2.99
N ALA A 251 -0.41 -3.33 -1.98
CA ALA A 251 0.75 -2.81 -1.27
C ALA A 251 2.01 -2.72 -2.10
N ALA A 252 2.23 -3.69 -2.98
CA ALA A 252 3.29 -3.62 -3.97
C ALA A 252 3.04 -2.47 -4.96
N GLY A 253 1.82 -2.31 -5.48
CA GLY A 253 1.46 -1.18 -6.34
C GLY A 253 1.73 0.18 -5.69
N VAL A 254 1.36 0.36 -4.42
CA VAL A 254 1.65 1.59 -3.67
C VAL A 254 3.14 1.78 -3.40
N ALA A 255 3.90 0.70 -3.14
CA ALA A 255 5.36 0.79 -3.04
C ALA A 255 5.98 1.30 -4.35
N ALA A 256 5.45 0.90 -5.51
CA ALA A 256 5.86 1.45 -6.80
C ALA A 256 5.46 2.93 -6.92
N ALA A 257 4.27 3.33 -6.50
CA ALA A 257 3.88 4.73 -6.50
C ALA A 257 4.86 5.60 -5.70
N LEU A 258 5.29 5.13 -4.52
CA LEU A 258 6.25 5.82 -3.66
C LEU A 258 7.66 5.85 -4.24
N MET A 259 8.18 4.70 -4.68
CA MET A 259 9.61 4.55 -5.00
C MET A 259 9.92 4.75 -6.48
N PHE A 260 9.03 4.30 -7.37
CA PHE A 260 9.21 4.39 -8.81
C PHE A 260 8.62 5.68 -9.39
N LEU A 261 7.37 6.01 -9.02
CA LEU A 261 6.69 7.24 -9.47
C LEU A 261 6.96 8.45 -8.57
N LYS A 262 7.79 8.25 -7.53
CA LYS A 262 8.24 9.29 -6.58
C LYS A 262 7.08 10.11 -6.03
N ALA A 263 5.97 9.44 -5.71
CA ALA A 263 4.75 10.09 -5.25
C ALA A 263 4.95 10.74 -3.88
N SER A 264 4.60 12.02 -3.78
CA SER A 264 4.47 12.72 -2.48
C SER A 264 3.00 12.83 -2.08
N ASP A 265 2.18 13.46 -2.91
CA ASP A 265 0.74 13.59 -2.71
C ASP A 265 0.01 13.14 -3.97
N ALA A 266 -0.62 11.97 -3.91
CA ALA A 266 -1.22 11.36 -5.07
C ALA A 266 -2.34 10.40 -4.70
N ILE A 267 -3.24 10.16 -5.65
CA ILE A 267 -4.17 9.04 -5.58
C ILE A 267 -3.69 8.01 -6.59
N PHE A 268 -3.28 6.85 -6.09
CA PHE A 268 -2.83 5.74 -6.92
C PHE A 268 -4.02 4.84 -7.24
N LEU A 269 -4.21 4.57 -8.53
CA LEU A 269 -5.23 3.67 -9.07
C LEU A 269 -4.53 2.52 -9.78
N GLU A 270 -4.55 1.35 -9.16
CA GLU A 270 -4.11 0.12 -9.80
C GLU A 270 -5.31 -0.51 -10.51
N VAL A 271 -5.32 -0.42 -11.84
CA VAL A 271 -6.44 -0.83 -12.68
C VAL A 271 -6.10 -2.12 -13.39
N GLY A 272 -6.78 -3.20 -13.04
CA GLY A 272 -6.65 -4.50 -13.69
C GLY A 272 -7.65 -4.71 -14.84
N GLY A 273 -7.93 -5.99 -15.10
CA GLY A 273 -9.03 -6.39 -15.99
C GLY A 273 -10.40 -6.43 -15.32
N THR A 274 -10.47 -6.64 -14.01
CA THR A 274 -11.72 -6.86 -13.25
C THR A 274 -12.02 -5.73 -12.28
N SER A 275 -11.01 -5.28 -11.55
CA SER A 275 -11.14 -4.32 -10.47
C SER A 275 -10.14 -3.17 -10.59
N THR A 276 -10.44 -2.10 -9.85
CA THR A 276 -9.53 -0.99 -9.59
C THR A 276 -9.32 -0.88 -8.08
N ASP A 277 -8.07 -0.92 -7.64
CA ASP A 277 -7.66 -0.64 -6.26
C ASP A 277 -7.21 0.83 -6.15
N ILE A 278 -7.75 1.55 -5.16
CA ILE A 278 -7.53 2.99 -5.00
C ILE A 278 -6.89 3.25 -3.64
N CYS A 279 -5.73 3.88 -3.64
CA CYS A 279 -4.96 4.24 -2.46
C CYS A 279 -4.59 5.73 -2.46
N LEU A 280 -4.44 6.33 -1.28
CA LEU A 280 -3.93 7.70 -1.12
C LEU A 280 -2.47 7.65 -0.65
N VAL A 281 -1.64 8.49 -1.26
CA VAL A 281 -0.30 8.86 -0.79
C VAL A 281 -0.36 10.31 -0.33
N LYS A 282 0.17 10.58 0.87
CA LYS A 282 0.25 11.90 1.49
C LYS A 282 1.61 12.06 2.16
N ASP A 283 2.29 13.18 1.92
CA ASP A 283 3.61 13.49 2.49
C ASP A 283 4.65 12.38 2.22
N GLY A 284 4.58 11.76 1.04
CA GLY A 284 5.46 10.64 0.67
C GLY A 284 5.19 9.36 1.45
N ARG A 285 4.02 9.26 2.11
CA ARG A 285 3.60 8.10 2.90
C ARG A 285 2.26 7.59 2.43
N ALA A 286 2.12 6.28 2.39
CA ALA A 286 0.85 5.67 2.07
C ALA A 286 -0.14 5.78 3.23
N ALA A 287 -1.40 6.06 2.91
CA ALA A 287 -2.49 6.04 3.87
C ALA A 287 -2.72 4.62 4.41
N VAL A 288 -2.73 4.46 5.74
CA VAL A 288 -2.97 3.19 6.42
C VAL A 288 -4.16 3.29 7.38
N LYS A 289 -4.86 2.17 7.57
CA LYS A 289 -5.95 2.03 8.56
C LYS A 289 -5.93 0.66 9.21
N SER A 290 -6.68 0.53 10.30
CA SER A 290 -6.89 -0.78 10.93
C SER A 290 -7.79 -1.65 10.05
N ALA A 291 -7.34 -2.85 9.73
CA ALA A 291 -8.13 -3.80 8.95
C ALA A 291 -9.31 -4.34 9.74
N GLN A 292 -10.37 -4.66 9.01
CA GLN A 292 -11.54 -5.37 9.52
C GLN A 292 -11.75 -6.63 8.69
N ILE A 293 -12.02 -7.76 9.36
CA ILE A 293 -12.31 -9.04 8.71
C ILE A 293 -13.63 -9.55 9.28
N GLY A 294 -14.61 -9.89 8.44
CA GLY A 294 -15.93 -10.31 8.92
C GLY A 294 -16.68 -9.23 9.72
N GLY A 295 -16.42 -7.95 9.47
CA GLY A 295 -16.95 -6.84 10.28
C GLY A 295 -16.30 -6.69 11.67
N HIS A 296 -15.24 -7.44 11.94
CA HIS A 296 -14.54 -7.42 13.22
C HIS A 296 -13.25 -6.60 13.17
N PRO A 297 -13.01 -5.65 14.09
CA PRO A 297 -11.77 -4.87 14.08
C PRO A 297 -10.54 -5.71 14.45
N THR A 298 -9.40 -5.41 13.85
CA THR A 298 -8.11 -6.05 14.16
C THR A 298 -7.07 -5.00 14.52
N TYR A 299 -5.96 -5.43 15.14
CA TYR A 299 -4.79 -4.55 15.32
C TYR A 299 -3.90 -4.45 14.08
N LEU A 300 -4.25 -5.14 13.00
CA LEU A 300 -3.47 -5.12 11.78
C LEU A 300 -3.65 -3.79 11.09
N LYS A 301 -2.55 -3.10 10.84
CA LYS A 301 -2.51 -1.91 9.98
C LYS A 301 -2.23 -2.36 8.55
N THR A 302 -3.16 -2.02 7.68
CA THR A 302 -3.03 -2.25 6.24
C THR A 302 -3.17 -0.92 5.53
N LEU A 303 -2.77 -0.87 4.28
CA LEU A 303 -3.12 0.24 3.40
C LEU A 303 -4.64 0.44 3.40
N ASP A 304 -5.06 1.70 3.37
CA ASP A 304 -6.44 2.03 3.02
C ASP A 304 -6.63 1.89 1.51
N SER A 305 -6.70 0.63 1.05
CA SER A 305 -7.06 0.28 -0.32
C SER A 305 -8.57 0.11 -0.44
N ARG A 306 -9.15 0.75 -1.45
CA ARG A 306 -10.58 0.64 -1.79
C ARG A 306 -10.73 0.02 -3.16
N THR A 307 -11.16 -1.24 -3.19
CA THR A 307 -11.36 -2.01 -4.41
C THR A 307 -12.76 -1.78 -4.98
N LEU A 308 -12.85 -1.49 -6.28
CA LEU A 308 -14.11 -1.35 -7.01
C LEU A 308 -14.16 -2.32 -8.19
N GLY A 309 -15.34 -2.91 -8.46
CA GLY A 309 -15.60 -3.79 -9.61
C GLY A 309 -15.78 -3.03 -10.94
N ILE A 310 -14.84 -2.13 -11.25
CA ILE A 310 -14.78 -1.36 -12.49
C ILE A 310 -13.32 -1.29 -12.92
N ALA A 311 -13.01 -1.66 -14.16
CA ALA A 311 -11.63 -1.79 -14.65
C ALA A 311 -11.60 -1.82 -16.18
N GLY A 312 -10.47 -2.19 -16.79
CA GLY A 312 -10.30 -2.23 -18.27
C GLY A 312 -11.19 -3.25 -19.01
N GLY A 313 -11.59 -4.32 -18.32
CA GLY A 313 -12.43 -5.39 -18.88
C GLY A 313 -13.92 -5.26 -18.64
N SER A 314 -14.37 -4.21 -17.96
CA SER A 314 -15.78 -4.09 -17.58
C SER A 314 -16.68 -4.07 -18.81
N MET A 315 -17.64 -4.99 -18.84
CA MET A 315 -18.57 -5.19 -19.95
C MET A 315 -19.61 -4.08 -19.99
N ILE A 316 -20.12 -3.78 -21.17
CA ILE A 316 -21.14 -2.74 -21.39
C ILE A 316 -22.50 -3.40 -21.54
N GLY A 317 -23.54 -2.86 -20.90
CA GLY A 317 -24.91 -3.35 -20.98
C GLY A 317 -25.93 -2.21 -21.07
N PRO A 318 -27.23 -2.51 -21.15
CA PRO A 318 -28.27 -1.50 -21.10
C PRO A 318 -28.31 -0.83 -19.72
N GLY A 319 -28.53 0.49 -19.69
CA GLY A 319 -28.72 1.27 -18.48
C GLY A 319 -30.00 2.11 -18.54
N SER A 320 -30.45 2.65 -17.40
CA SER A 320 -31.65 3.51 -17.32
C SER A 320 -31.54 4.76 -18.21
N ASP A 321 -30.32 5.28 -18.35
CA ASP A 321 -29.99 6.47 -19.13
C ASP A 321 -29.01 6.12 -20.26
N GLY A 322 -29.37 5.11 -21.07
CA GLY A 322 -28.58 4.64 -22.23
C GLY A 322 -27.83 3.34 -21.92
N LEU A 323 -26.59 3.45 -21.46
CA LEU A 323 -25.72 2.29 -21.16
C LEU A 323 -25.26 2.26 -19.70
N GLU A 324 -24.88 1.07 -19.25
CA GLU A 324 -24.25 0.78 -17.96
C GLU A 324 -22.95 -0.02 -18.17
N VAL A 325 -22.00 0.07 -17.23
CA VAL A 325 -20.66 -0.54 -17.35
C VAL A 325 -20.30 -1.38 -16.14
N GLY A 326 -19.97 -2.65 -16.32
CA GLY A 326 -19.68 -3.60 -15.23
C GLY A 326 -20.95 -4.06 -14.49
N PRO A 327 -20.82 -4.66 -13.29
CA PRO A 327 -19.57 -5.02 -12.62
C PRO A 327 -18.84 -6.21 -13.26
N ARG A 328 -19.51 -6.98 -14.15
CA ARG A 328 -18.87 -8.14 -14.80
C ARG A 328 -17.75 -7.69 -15.73
N SER A 329 -16.66 -8.45 -15.73
CA SER A 329 -15.55 -8.31 -16.65
C SER A 329 -15.62 -9.34 -17.76
N ALA A 330 -15.20 -8.97 -18.97
CA ALA A 330 -15.32 -9.79 -20.17
C ALA A 330 -14.59 -11.13 -20.07
N HIS A 331 -13.39 -11.18 -19.48
CA HIS A 331 -12.64 -12.43 -19.35
C HIS A 331 -13.31 -13.40 -18.37
N LEU A 332 -13.89 -12.89 -17.27
CA LEU A 332 -14.69 -13.70 -16.34
C LEU A 332 -15.98 -14.22 -16.99
N ALA A 333 -16.51 -13.49 -17.97
CA ALA A 333 -17.67 -13.88 -18.75
C ALA A 333 -17.33 -14.80 -19.93
N GLY A 334 -16.05 -15.13 -20.17
CA GLY A 334 -15.62 -15.98 -21.27
C GLY A 334 -15.60 -15.30 -22.64
N PHE A 335 -15.57 -13.96 -22.67
CA PHE A 335 -15.49 -13.19 -23.91
C PHE A 335 -14.13 -12.49 -24.07
N PRO A 336 -13.48 -12.60 -25.25
CA PRO A 336 -12.29 -11.82 -25.55
C PRO A 336 -12.66 -10.34 -25.72
N TYR A 337 -11.72 -9.46 -25.42
CA TYR A 337 -11.92 -8.01 -25.52
C TYR A 337 -11.78 -7.63 -26.98
N ALA A 338 -12.64 -6.75 -27.50
CA ALA A 338 -12.50 -6.28 -28.88
C ALA A 338 -11.13 -5.64 -29.17
N SER A 339 -10.48 -5.05 -28.16
CA SER A 339 -9.12 -4.52 -28.26
C SER A 339 -8.05 -5.56 -28.61
N PHE A 340 -8.19 -6.78 -28.12
CA PHE A 340 -7.15 -7.82 -28.18
C PHE A 340 -7.57 -9.04 -29.02
N ALA A 341 -8.80 -9.06 -29.51
CA ALA A 341 -9.32 -10.11 -30.37
C ALA A 341 -8.94 -9.87 -31.83
N GLU A 342 -8.88 -10.97 -32.59
CA GLU A 342 -8.87 -10.89 -34.05
C GLU A 342 -10.09 -10.11 -34.57
N PRO A 343 -9.94 -9.30 -35.63
CA PRO A 343 -11.06 -8.57 -36.21
C PRO A 343 -12.23 -9.49 -36.59
N LEU A 344 -13.43 -9.05 -36.22
CA LEU A 344 -14.68 -9.69 -36.64
C LEU A 344 -14.89 -9.54 -38.15
N GLN A 345 -15.60 -10.49 -38.78
CA GLN A 345 -15.77 -10.56 -40.23
C GLN A 345 -17.24 -10.39 -40.67
N GLY A 346 -17.47 -9.67 -41.76
CA GLY A 346 -18.81 -9.50 -42.33
C GLY A 346 -19.71 -8.58 -41.49
N ALA A 347 -21.03 -8.78 -41.59
CA ALA A 347 -22.01 -7.95 -40.88
C ALA A 347 -21.98 -8.20 -39.37
N LEU A 348 -21.79 -7.14 -38.60
CA LEU A 348 -21.71 -7.20 -37.14
C LEU A 348 -23.06 -6.92 -36.50
N LYS A 349 -23.49 -7.82 -35.62
CA LYS A 349 -24.73 -7.67 -34.82
C LYS A 349 -24.40 -7.59 -33.32
N VAL A 350 -25.13 -6.74 -32.60
CA VAL A 350 -25.05 -6.69 -31.13
C VAL A 350 -26.00 -7.73 -30.55
N VAL A 351 -25.47 -8.58 -29.69
CA VAL A 351 -26.20 -9.66 -28.99
C VAL A 351 -26.20 -9.38 -27.50
N GLU A 352 -27.34 -9.61 -26.87
CA GLU A 352 -27.50 -9.53 -25.42
C GLU A 352 -27.19 -10.88 -24.77
N VAL A 353 -26.37 -10.85 -23.73
CA VAL A 353 -25.93 -12.05 -22.99
C VAL A 353 -26.08 -11.85 -21.50
N ARG A 354 -26.32 -12.95 -20.78
CA ARG A 354 -26.22 -13.04 -19.32
C ARG A 354 -25.20 -14.15 -19.00
N PRO A 355 -23.95 -13.81 -18.66
CA PRO A 355 -22.90 -14.81 -18.42
C PRO A 355 -23.26 -15.77 -17.30
N LEU A 356 -23.92 -15.27 -16.24
CA LEU A 356 -24.49 -16.05 -15.14
C LEU A 356 -25.99 -15.74 -14.97
N ALA A 357 -26.72 -16.61 -14.28
CA ALA A 357 -28.16 -16.48 -14.08
C ALA A 357 -28.56 -15.14 -13.42
N ASP A 358 -27.77 -14.71 -12.43
CA ASP A 358 -28.01 -13.48 -11.67
C ASP A 358 -27.29 -12.25 -12.25
N ASP A 359 -26.55 -12.42 -13.36
CA ASP A 359 -25.90 -11.29 -14.01
C ASP A 359 -26.94 -10.38 -14.70
N PRO A 360 -26.67 -9.06 -14.74
CA PRO A 360 -27.41 -8.17 -15.61
C PRO A 360 -27.11 -8.53 -17.09
N VAL A 361 -27.91 -7.96 -17.98
CA VAL A 361 -27.69 -8.13 -19.42
C VAL A 361 -26.45 -7.35 -19.85
N TYR A 362 -25.64 -7.93 -20.72
CA TYR A 362 -24.48 -7.30 -21.35
C TYR A 362 -24.55 -7.41 -22.87
N PHE A 363 -23.88 -6.48 -23.55
CA PHE A 363 -23.71 -6.50 -24.99
C PHE A 363 -22.41 -7.20 -25.37
N VAL A 364 -22.49 -8.08 -26.35
CA VAL A 364 -21.35 -8.60 -27.11
C VAL A 364 -21.62 -8.36 -28.59
N VAL A 365 -20.58 -8.26 -29.40
CA VAL A 365 -20.72 -8.15 -30.85
C VAL A 365 -20.38 -9.49 -31.47
N GLU A 366 -21.30 -9.99 -32.29
CA GLU A 366 -21.19 -11.27 -32.98
C GLU A 366 -21.05 -11.02 -34.49
N ASP A 367 -20.18 -11.81 -35.12
CA ASP A 367 -19.99 -11.81 -36.56
C ASP A 367 -20.82 -12.91 -37.27
N GLU A 368 -20.77 -12.98 -38.60
CA GLU A 368 -21.54 -13.97 -39.37
C GLU A 368 -21.12 -15.42 -39.09
N CYS A 369 -19.88 -15.62 -38.62
CA CYS A 369 -19.33 -16.91 -38.24
C CYS A 369 -19.67 -17.29 -36.78
N GLY A 370 -20.42 -16.46 -36.06
CA GLY A 370 -20.80 -16.69 -34.67
C GLY A 370 -19.71 -16.37 -33.64
N ARG A 371 -18.58 -15.76 -34.05
CA ARG A 371 -17.52 -15.33 -33.12
C ARG A 371 -17.99 -14.11 -32.36
N LYS A 372 -17.74 -14.09 -31.05
CA LYS A 372 -18.20 -13.02 -30.13
C LYS A 372 -17.03 -12.32 -29.48
N VAL A 373 -17.08 -11.00 -29.45
CA VAL A 373 -16.15 -10.15 -28.69
C VAL A 373 -16.95 -9.19 -27.80
N ALA A 374 -16.39 -8.84 -26.64
CA ALA A 374 -16.99 -7.88 -25.74
C ALA A 374 -16.42 -6.47 -26.01
N PRO A 375 -17.27 -5.44 -26.19
CA PRO A 375 -16.83 -4.06 -26.04
C PRO A 375 -16.57 -3.76 -24.55
N THR A 376 -15.46 -3.12 -24.25
CA THR A 376 -15.02 -2.83 -22.86
C THR A 376 -14.58 -1.38 -22.68
N THR A 377 -14.29 -0.98 -21.45
CA THR A 377 -13.68 0.33 -21.13
C THR A 377 -12.31 0.52 -21.78
N THR A 378 -11.46 -0.52 -21.85
CA THR A 378 -10.19 -0.47 -22.61
C THR A 378 -10.44 -0.17 -24.09
N CYS A 379 -11.50 -0.73 -24.67
CA CYS A 379 -11.87 -0.45 -26.07
C CYS A 379 -12.28 1.02 -26.24
N ALA A 380 -13.11 1.54 -25.34
CA ALA A 380 -13.54 2.93 -25.36
C ALA A 380 -12.36 3.93 -25.19
N ALA A 381 -11.42 3.62 -24.31
CA ALA A 381 -10.23 4.43 -24.07
C ALA A 381 -9.27 4.45 -25.27
N ASN A 382 -9.09 3.31 -25.94
CA ASN A 382 -8.37 3.23 -27.21
C ASN A 382 -9.06 4.10 -28.28
N LEU A 383 -10.38 3.97 -28.45
CA LEU A 383 -11.13 4.69 -29.48
C LEU A 383 -11.02 6.22 -29.33
N LEU A 384 -11.00 6.71 -28.08
CA LEU A 384 -10.89 8.13 -27.77
C LEU A 384 -9.44 8.64 -27.64
N GLY A 385 -8.44 7.78 -27.85
CA GLY A 385 -7.02 8.18 -27.86
C GLY A 385 -6.39 8.42 -26.49
N TYR A 386 -7.00 7.91 -25.41
CA TYR A 386 -6.40 7.92 -24.07
C TYR A 386 -5.28 6.89 -23.93
N ILE A 387 -5.33 5.81 -24.72
CA ILE A 387 -4.27 4.80 -24.81
C ILE A 387 -3.44 5.10 -26.06
N LYS A 388 -2.12 5.23 -25.89
CA LYS A 388 -1.19 5.61 -26.96
C LYS A 388 -0.62 4.37 -27.67
N PRO A 389 -0.20 4.50 -28.95
CA PRO A 389 0.53 3.44 -29.62
C PRO A 389 1.78 3.02 -28.81
N GLY A 390 1.94 1.71 -28.61
CA GLY A 390 3.03 1.16 -27.81
C GLY A 390 2.69 0.91 -26.33
N ASP A 391 1.56 1.43 -25.84
CA ASP A 391 1.04 1.05 -24.52
C ASP A 391 0.65 -0.43 -24.49
N TYR A 392 0.79 -1.07 -23.32
CA TYR A 392 0.36 -2.46 -23.12
C TYR A 392 -1.11 -2.69 -23.46
N ALA A 393 -1.96 -1.70 -23.20
CA ALA A 393 -3.40 -1.76 -23.46
C ALA A 393 -3.78 -1.33 -24.90
N ALA A 394 -2.81 -1.02 -25.76
CA ALA A 394 -3.07 -0.61 -27.13
C ALA A 394 -3.72 -1.78 -27.90
N GLY A 395 -4.90 -1.52 -28.46
CA GLY A 395 -5.68 -2.50 -29.21
C GLY A 395 -5.77 -2.18 -30.70
N ASN A 396 -6.37 -3.08 -31.47
CA ASN A 396 -6.64 -2.85 -32.88
C ASN A 396 -7.77 -1.81 -33.05
N LEU A 397 -7.40 -0.57 -33.41
CA LEU A 397 -8.35 0.55 -33.54
C LEU A 397 -9.44 0.33 -34.59
N GLU A 398 -9.13 -0.36 -35.70
CA GLU A 398 -10.13 -0.66 -36.74
C GLU A 398 -11.17 -1.65 -36.23
N ALA A 399 -10.73 -2.71 -35.56
CA ALA A 399 -11.61 -3.70 -34.95
C ALA A 399 -12.48 -3.07 -33.85
N ILE A 400 -11.88 -2.25 -32.99
CA ILE A 400 -12.59 -1.51 -31.93
C ILE A 400 -13.65 -0.58 -32.54
N ARG A 401 -13.29 0.19 -33.58
CA ARG A 401 -14.22 1.12 -34.23
C ARG A 401 -15.41 0.38 -34.83
N ALA A 402 -15.19 -0.73 -35.54
CA ALA A 402 -16.28 -1.53 -36.11
C ALA A 402 -17.25 -2.06 -35.02
N VAL A 403 -16.71 -2.52 -33.89
CA VAL A 403 -17.50 -2.96 -32.73
C VAL A 403 -18.32 -1.81 -32.12
N PHE A 404 -17.70 -0.64 -31.94
CA PHE A 404 -18.41 0.52 -31.38
C PHE A 404 -19.40 1.15 -32.36
N GLU A 405 -19.20 1.05 -33.66
CA GLU A 405 -20.18 1.43 -34.67
C GLU A 405 -21.41 0.50 -34.65
N ALA A 406 -21.20 -0.80 -34.46
CA ALA A 406 -22.30 -1.74 -34.25
C ALA A 406 -23.08 -1.40 -32.97
N LEU A 407 -22.37 -1.06 -31.90
CA LEU A 407 -22.97 -0.64 -30.64
C LEU A 407 -23.75 0.69 -30.79
N ALA A 408 -23.19 1.66 -31.51
CA ALA A 408 -23.82 2.95 -31.80
C ALA A 408 -25.09 2.81 -32.64
N ARG A 409 -25.14 1.87 -33.60
CA ARG A 409 -26.39 1.54 -34.32
C ARG A 409 -27.52 1.07 -33.40
N LYS A 410 -27.18 0.39 -32.30
CA LYS A 410 -28.17 -0.09 -31.30
C LYS A 410 -28.54 1.00 -30.28
N LEU A 411 -27.56 1.76 -29.79
CA LEU A 411 -27.74 2.72 -28.70
C LEU A 411 -28.08 4.15 -29.17
N GLY A 412 -27.85 4.45 -30.45
CA GLY A 412 -27.93 5.80 -31.01
C GLY A 412 -26.63 6.59 -30.85
N GLY A 413 -26.42 7.57 -31.74
CA GLY A 413 -25.21 8.41 -31.78
C GLY A 413 -24.08 7.81 -32.61
N SER A 414 -22.86 8.31 -32.37
CA SER A 414 -21.61 7.86 -32.99
C SER A 414 -20.82 6.92 -32.09
N ALA A 415 -19.88 6.17 -32.68
CA ALA A 415 -18.98 5.29 -31.95
C ALA A 415 -18.21 6.02 -30.82
N ASP A 416 -17.72 7.22 -31.13
CA ASP A 416 -16.98 8.09 -30.20
C ASP A 416 -17.88 8.62 -29.06
N GLU A 417 -19.15 8.95 -29.33
CA GLU A 417 -20.11 9.33 -28.30
C GLU A 417 -20.43 8.17 -27.34
N VAL A 418 -20.63 6.96 -27.89
CA VAL A 418 -20.83 5.75 -27.07
C VAL A 418 -19.59 5.47 -26.22
N ALA A 419 -18.39 5.54 -26.79
CA ALA A 419 -17.16 5.37 -26.04
C ALA A 419 -17.02 6.40 -24.90
N ARG A 420 -17.39 7.66 -25.15
CA ARG A 420 -17.37 8.69 -24.11
C ARG A 420 -18.35 8.38 -22.98
N GLN A 421 -19.55 7.91 -23.31
CA GLN A 421 -20.52 7.46 -22.30
C GLN A 421 -19.98 6.28 -21.47
N VAL A 422 -19.28 5.33 -22.10
CA VAL A 422 -18.66 4.20 -21.38
C VAL A 422 -17.64 4.70 -20.36
N LEU A 423 -16.70 5.55 -20.77
CA LEU A 423 -15.68 6.10 -19.86
C LEU A 423 -16.30 6.99 -18.79
N GLU A 424 -17.32 7.78 -19.14
CA GLU A 424 -18.07 8.63 -18.21
C GLU A 424 -18.73 7.81 -17.10
N ARG A 425 -19.40 6.70 -17.45
CA ARG A 425 -20.01 5.78 -16.48
C ARG A 425 -18.96 5.11 -15.61
N ALA A 426 -17.84 4.66 -16.19
CA ALA A 426 -16.75 4.06 -15.43
C ALA A 426 -16.13 5.05 -14.42
N ALA A 427 -15.80 6.27 -14.85
CA ALA A 427 -15.28 7.32 -13.98
C ALA A 427 -16.29 7.73 -12.89
N ASN A 428 -17.59 7.77 -13.19
CA ASN A 428 -18.63 8.07 -12.19
C ASN A 428 -18.72 7.02 -11.07
N LYS A 429 -18.26 5.79 -11.29
CA LYS A 429 -18.17 4.76 -10.24
C LYS A 429 -16.93 4.92 -9.36
N VAL A 430 -15.84 5.44 -9.93
CA VAL A 430 -14.56 5.64 -9.23
C VAL A 430 -14.52 6.95 -8.45
N LEU A 431 -15.11 8.01 -9.01
CA LEU A 431 -15.07 9.37 -8.48
C LEU A 431 -15.52 9.51 -7.01
N PRO A 432 -16.61 8.87 -6.54
CA PRO A 432 -17.04 8.99 -5.15
C PRO A 432 -15.98 8.49 -4.16
N THR A 433 -15.35 7.36 -4.46
CA THR A 433 -14.30 6.76 -3.61
C THR A 433 -13.08 7.66 -3.53
N VAL A 434 -12.67 8.22 -4.66
CA VAL A 434 -11.56 9.20 -4.75
C VAL A 434 -11.87 10.45 -3.93
N LYS A 435 -13.07 11.02 -4.06
CA LYS A 435 -13.50 12.19 -3.26
C LYS A 435 -13.54 11.88 -1.76
N GLN A 436 -14.03 10.71 -1.39
CA GLN A 436 -14.09 10.27 0.01
C GLN A 436 -12.68 10.16 0.61
N LEU A 437 -11.70 9.61 -0.12
CA LEU A 437 -10.30 9.58 0.32
C LEU A 437 -9.73 11.00 0.52
N ILE A 438 -10.00 11.91 -0.42
CA ILE A 438 -9.54 13.31 -0.34
C ILE A 438 -10.07 14.01 0.92
N GLU A 439 -11.35 13.79 1.22
CA GLU A 439 -12.03 14.39 2.37
C GLU A 439 -11.54 13.78 3.70
N GLU A 440 -11.52 12.44 3.78
CA GLU A 440 -11.15 11.70 5.00
C GLU A 440 -9.73 12.02 5.48
N TYR A 441 -8.78 12.14 4.55
CA TYR A 441 -7.38 12.45 4.85
C TYR A 441 -7.05 13.95 4.81
N LYS A 442 -8.07 14.80 4.62
CA LYS A 442 -7.99 16.27 4.61
C LYS A 442 -6.92 16.80 3.64
N VAL A 443 -6.93 16.32 2.40
CA VAL A 443 -5.97 16.69 1.35
C VAL A 443 -6.58 17.55 0.23
N SER A 444 -7.78 18.10 0.44
CA SER A 444 -8.52 18.89 -0.56
C SER A 444 -7.80 20.16 -1.03
N ASP A 445 -7.02 20.80 -0.16
CA ASP A 445 -6.29 22.03 -0.48
C ASP A 445 -4.89 21.80 -1.06
N ARG A 446 -4.48 20.54 -1.17
CA ARG A 446 -3.15 20.13 -1.64
C ARG A 446 -3.14 19.93 -3.15
N ALA A 447 -2.00 20.16 -3.78
CA ALA A 447 -1.82 19.72 -5.17
C ALA A 447 -1.73 18.18 -5.19
N LEU A 448 -2.70 17.55 -5.84
CA LEU A 448 -2.79 16.10 -6.00
C LEU A 448 -2.60 15.74 -7.47
N LYS A 449 -1.95 14.60 -7.72
CA LYS A 449 -1.93 13.93 -9.03
C LYS A 449 -2.59 12.56 -8.96
N LEU A 450 -3.19 12.12 -10.07
CA LEU A 450 -3.63 10.72 -10.21
C LEU A 450 -2.49 9.88 -10.79
N LEU A 451 -2.16 8.78 -10.14
CA LEU A 451 -1.14 7.84 -10.60
C LEU A 451 -1.81 6.55 -11.07
N GLY A 452 -1.47 6.08 -12.25
CA GLY A 452 -2.02 4.87 -12.84
C GLY A 452 -1.03 3.71 -12.84
N GLY A 453 -1.48 2.58 -12.32
CA GLY A 453 -0.80 1.29 -12.39
C GLY A 453 -1.71 0.20 -12.93
N GLY A 454 -1.15 -0.95 -13.32
CA GLY A 454 -1.86 -2.09 -13.87
C GLY A 454 -2.14 -1.98 -15.37
N GLY A 455 -2.35 -3.11 -16.03
CA GLY A 455 -2.56 -3.18 -17.48
C GLY A 455 -3.83 -2.48 -17.98
N GLY A 456 -4.76 -2.12 -17.08
CA GLY A 456 -5.96 -1.35 -17.38
C GLY A 456 -5.85 0.15 -17.08
N ALA A 457 -4.70 0.66 -16.64
CA ALA A 457 -4.55 2.05 -16.16
C ALA A 457 -5.12 3.09 -17.13
N GLY A 458 -4.77 2.96 -18.42
CA GLY A 458 -5.23 3.86 -19.48
C GLY A 458 -6.74 3.86 -19.71
N ALA A 459 -7.46 2.84 -19.24
CA ALA A 459 -8.91 2.74 -19.39
C ALA A 459 -9.68 3.61 -18.40
N ILE A 460 -9.07 4.01 -17.28
CA ILE A 460 -9.77 4.71 -16.17
C ILE A 460 -9.07 6.02 -15.81
N VAL A 461 -7.74 5.99 -15.62
CA VAL A 461 -6.99 7.05 -14.93
C VAL A 461 -7.02 8.36 -15.71
N ALA A 462 -6.72 8.32 -17.01
CA ALA A 462 -6.61 9.52 -17.84
C ALA A 462 -7.96 10.27 -17.96
N TYR A 463 -9.05 9.54 -18.24
CA TYR A 463 -10.38 10.14 -18.34
C TYR A 463 -10.87 10.68 -16.98
N LEU A 464 -10.62 9.95 -15.89
CA LEU A 464 -10.94 10.42 -14.55
C LEU A 464 -10.16 11.70 -14.20
N ALA A 465 -8.89 11.78 -14.56
CA ALA A 465 -8.04 12.94 -14.33
C ALA A 465 -8.56 14.17 -15.08
N GLU A 466 -8.92 14.02 -16.37
CA GLU A 466 -9.54 15.08 -17.17
C GLU A 466 -10.81 15.60 -16.49
N LYS A 467 -11.69 14.69 -16.07
CA LYS A 467 -12.94 15.01 -15.40
C LYS A 467 -12.74 15.73 -14.06
N MET A 468 -11.70 15.36 -13.32
CA MET A 468 -11.35 15.99 -12.04
C MET A 468 -10.51 17.26 -12.21
N GLN A 469 -10.02 17.55 -13.41
CA GLN A 469 -9.05 18.60 -13.70
C GLN A 469 -7.80 18.46 -12.81
N LEU A 470 -7.27 17.24 -12.75
CA LEU A 470 -6.05 16.89 -12.03
C LEU A 470 -4.96 16.43 -13.01
N PRO A 471 -3.67 16.70 -12.72
CA PRO A 471 -2.56 16.03 -13.38
C PRO A 471 -2.67 14.51 -13.22
N PHE A 472 -2.16 13.78 -14.20
CA PHE A 472 -1.99 12.34 -14.06
C PHE A 472 -0.71 11.84 -14.71
N GLU A 473 -0.29 10.66 -14.28
CA GLU A 473 0.86 9.94 -14.80
C GLU A 473 0.52 8.45 -14.77
N ILE A 474 0.71 7.76 -15.89
CA ILE A 474 0.61 6.30 -15.96
C ILE A 474 2.03 5.76 -15.89
N ALA A 475 2.27 4.79 -15.00
CA ALA A 475 3.59 4.20 -14.83
C ALA A 475 4.15 3.64 -16.14
N GLU A 476 5.43 3.86 -16.40
CA GLU A 476 6.14 3.07 -17.40
C GLU A 476 6.05 1.59 -17.01
N ARG A 477 5.71 0.70 -17.95
CA ARG A 477 5.44 -0.71 -17.68
C ARG A 477 4.35 -0.93 -16.62
N ALA A 478 3.26 -0.14 -16.70
CA ALA A 478 2.14 -0.21 -15.76
C ALA A 478 1.61 -1.65 -15.54
N GLU A 479 1.66 -2.51 -16.56
CA GLU A 479 1.23 -3.91 -16.48
C GLU A 479 1.99 -4.76 -15.45
N VAL A 480 3.22 -4.37 -15.09
CA VAL A 480 4.05 -5.05 -14.08
C VAL A 480 4.38 -4.15 -12.89
N VAL A 481 3.61 -3.08 -12.68
CA VAL A 481 3.87 -2.06 -11.63
C VAL A 481 4.00 -2.66 -10.23
N SER A 482 3.20 -3.67 -9.90
CA SER A 482 3.23 -4.31 -8.58
C SER A 482 4.50 -5.14 -8.39
N ALA A 483 5.01 -5.78 -9.45
CA ALA A 483 6.31 -6.42 -9.42
C ALA A 483 7.46 -5.38 -9.28
N ILE A 484 7.35 -4.21 -9.93
CA ILE A 484 8.29 -3.08 -9.74
C ILE A 484 8.30 -2.64 -8.28
N GLY A 485 7.13 -2.45 -7.69
CA GLY A 485 7.00 -2.07 -6.29
C GLY A 485 7.55 -3.11 -5.34
N ALA A 486 7.35 -4.40 -5.62
CA ALA A 486 8.00 -5.47 -4.87
C ALA A 486 9.54 -5.36 -4.91
N ALA A 487 10.13 -5.15 -6.09
CA ALA A 487 11.58 -5.02 -6.26
C ALA A 487 12.20 -3.81 -5.53
N LEU A 488 11.42 -2.72 -5.39
CA LEU A 488 11.86 -1.46 -4.78
C LEU A 488 11.45 -1.31 -3.31
N ALA A 489 10.60 -2.20 -2.79
CA ALA A 489 10.08 -2.07 -1.44
C ALA A 489 11.19 -2.12 -0.38
N MET A 490 10.96 -1.32 0.67
CA MET A 490 11.87 -1.21 1.80
C MET A 490 11.44 -2.14 2.92
N VAL A 491 12.40 -2.61 3.70
CA VAL A 491 12.13 -3.28 4.97
C VAL A 491 11.41 -2.29 5.87
N LYS A 492 10.34 -2.74 6.53
CA LYS A 492 9.53 -1.90 7.40
C LYS A 492 9.22 -2.64 8.68
N GLU A 493 9.18 -1.95 9.81
CA GLU A 493 8.63 -2.44 11.06
C GLU A 493 7.91 -1.32 11.81
N THR A 494 6.82 -1.65 12.48
CA THR A 494 6.10 -0.73 13.34
C THR A 494 5.91 -1.36 14.72
N ILE A 495 6.46 -0.69 15.73
CA ILE A 495 6.29 -1.08 17.12
C ILE A 495 5.37 -0.07 17.79
N GLU A 496 4.36 -0.58 18.49
CA GLU A 496 3.37 0.23 19.19
C GLU A 496 3.34 -0.18 20.65
N LYS A 497 3.17 0.79 21.56
CA LYS A 497 2.95 0.54 22.98
C LYS A 497 1.94 1.50 23.56
N ASN A 498 1.17 1.03 24.54
CA ASN A 498 0.38 1.92 25.38
C ASN A 498 1.26 2.55 26.45
N ILE A 499 1.49 3.86 26.35
CA ILE A 499 2.31 4.63 27.31
C ILE A 499 1.54 5.89 27.69
N VAL A 500 1.24 6.03 28.98
CA VAL A 500 0.62 7.24 29.53
C VAL A 500 1.70 8.27 29.73
N ASN A 501 1.55 9.45 29.11
CA ASN A 501 2.53 10.56 29.21
C ASN A 501 3.99 10.10 28.93
N PRO A 502 4.30 9.68 27.70
CA PRO A 502 5.60 9.08 27.39
C PRO A 502 6.76 10.03 27.66
N SER A 503 7.77 9.53 28.38
CA SER A 503 9.03 10.23 28.64
C SER A 503 9.94 10.23 27.42
N GLN A 504 10.99 11.06 27.44
CA GLN A 504 12.00 11.05 26.38
C GLN A 504 12.70 9.69 26.26
N GLU A 505 12.90 9.01 27.40
CA GLU A 505 13.51 7.68 27.43
C GLU A 505 12.60 6.64 26.77
N ASP A 506 11.29 6.68 27.03
CA ASP A 506 10.31 5.78 26.41
C ASP A 506 10.32 5.91 24.88
N LEU A 507 10.30 7.15 24.37
CA LEU A 507 10.35 7.44 22.94
C LEU A 507 11.67 6.94 22.32
N ALA A 508 12.80 7.16 22.99
CA ALA A 508 14.11 6.72 22.53
C ALA A 508 14.23 5.18 22.51
N GLN A 509 13.75 4.50 23.55
CA GLN A 509 13.74 3.04 23.62
C GLN A 509 12.87 2.42 22.52
N LEU A 510 11.67 2.96 22.30
CA LEU A 510 10.78 2.46 21.24
C LEU A 510 11.37 2.69 19.84
N ARG A 511 11.99 3.86 19.63
CA ARG A 511 12.71 4.18 18.39
C ARG A 511 13.85 3.19 18.14
N ALA A 512 14.71 2.97 19.13
CA ALA A 512 15.85 2.06 19.02
C ALA A 512 15.39 0.60 18.78
N ALA A 513 14.26 0.20 19.37
CA ALA A 513 13.69 -1.12 19.12
C ALA A 513 13.21 -1.27 17.66
N ALA A 514 12.57 -0.25 17.09
CA ALA A 514 12.11 -0.27 15.70
C ALA A 514 13.29 -0.28 14.71
N GLU A 515 14.31 0.55 14.96
CA GLU A 515 15.57 0.56 14.18
C GLU A 515 16.26 -0.81 14.21
N LYS A 516 16.44 -1.37 15.41
CA LYS A 516 17.05 -2.70 15.57
C LYS A 516 16.27 -3.78 14.83
N ALA A 517 14.93 -3.70 14.80
CA ALA A 517 14.09 -4.68 14.13
C ALA A 517 14.31 -4.67 12.60
N VAL A 518 14.35 -3.50 11.96
CA VAL A 518 14.58 -3.43 10.50
C VAL A 518 16.01 -3.81 10.12
N VAL A 519 17.01 -3.46 10.95
CA VAL A 519 18.40 -3.88 10.74
C VAL A 519 18.54 -5.41 10.87
N ALA A 520 17.87 -6.02 11.85
CA ALA A 520 17.85 -7.48 12.00
C ALA A 520 17.20 -8.20 10.80
N MET A 521 16.30 -7.53 10.08
CA MET A 521 15.69 -8.02 8.83
C MET A 521 16.57 -7.78 7.59
N GLY A 522 17.75 -7.17 7.75
CA GLY A 522 18.72 -6.95 6.68
C GLY A 522 18.76 -5.54 6.11
N ALA A 523 18.09 -4.56 6.71
CA ALA A 523 18.24 -3.16 6.30
C ALA A 523 19.66 -2.64 6.61
N ASP A 524 20.23 -1.87 5.68
CA ASP A 524 21.47 -1.13 5.89
C ASP A 524 21.21 -0.04 6.95
N PRO A 525 21.93 -0.04 8.10
CA PRO A 525 21.73 0.95 9.16
C PRO A 525 21.81 2.41 8.71
N THR A 526 22.58 2.70 7.65
CA THR A 526 22.73 4.07 7.13
C THR A 526 21.50 4.56 6.38
N THR A 527 20.59 3.65 6.01
CA THR A 527 19.37 3.93 5.24
C THR A 527 18.12 3.96 6.12
N VAL A 528 18.25 3.63 7.41
CA VAL A 528 17.11 3.49 8.31
C VAL A 528 16.58 4.85 8.73
N GLU A 529 15.31 5.08 8.42
CA GLU A 529 14.52 6.20 8.90
C GLU A 529 13.51 5.70 9.93
N VAL A 530 13.34 6.43 11.04
CA VAL A 530 12.36 6.09 12.07
C VAL A 530 11.47 7.29 12.35
N THR A 531 10.17 7.10 12.22
CA THR A 531 9.14 8.08 12.58
C THR A 531 8.48 7.68 13.88
N VAL A 532 8.29 8.63 14.80
CA VAL A 532 7.61 8.41 16.08
C VAL A 532 6.33 9.23 16.14
N GLU A 533 5.20 8.56 16.35
CA GLU A 533 3.88 9.16 16.50
C GLU A 533 3.39 8.98 17.95
N VAL A 534 2.82 10.04 18.54
CA VAL A 534 2.24 10.01 19.88
C VAL A 534 0.77 10.40 19.81
N ASP A 535 -0.13 9.47 20.13
CA ASP A 535 -1.56 9.73 20.29
C ASP A 535 -1.86 9.81 21.80
N SER A 536 -1.83 11.04 22.33
CA SER A 536 -2.05 11.30 23.75
C SER A 536 -3.47 10.98 24.21
N GLN A 537 -4.47 11.05 23.32
CA GLN A 537 -5.85 10.70 23.63
C GLN A 537 -6.01 9.19 23.84
N LYS A 538 -5.25 8.38 23.10
CA LYS A 538 -5.27 6.92 23.21
C LYS A 538 -4.14 6.34 24.08
N ASN A 539 -3.31 7.19 24.68
CA ASN A 539 -2.09 6.79 25.40
C ASN A 539 -1.26 5.81 24.56
N LEU A 540 -1.04 6.15 23.29
CA LEU A 540 -0.41 5.28 22.31
C LEU A 540 0.84 5.94 21.76
N VAL A 541 1.95 5.22 21.78
CA VAL A 541 3.19 5.60 21.08
C VAL A 541 3.46 4.57 20.00
N ARG A 542 3.77 5.05 18.80
CA ARG A 542 4.15 4.23 17.65
C ARG A 542 5.51 4.68 17.15
N ALA A 543 6.42 3.74 16.95
CA ALA A 543 7.65 3.94 16.20
C ALA A 543 7.61 3.09 14.93
N SER A 544 7.67 3.73 13.76
CA SER A 544 7.75 3.06 12.46
C SER A 544 9.12 3.28 11.86
N ALA A 545 9.85 2.20 11.63
CA ALA A 545 11.15 2.21 10.97
C ALA A 545 11.05 1.67 9.55
N THR A 546 11.78 2.27 8.62
CA THR A 546 11.92 1.82 7.23
C THR A 546 13.36 1.92 6.77
N GLY A 547 13.87 0.94 6.01
CA GLY A 547 15.23 0.97 5.45
C GLY A 547 15.40 0.06 4.25
N SER A 548 16.40 0.32 3.40
CA SER A 548 16.71 -0.51 2.23
C SER A 548 17.72 -1.61 2.58
N VAL A 549 17.61 -2.77 1.91
CA VAL A 549 18.54 -3.91 2.13
C VAL A 549 19.96 -3.63 1.62
N GLU A 550 20.10 -2.68 0.69
CA GLU A 550 21.39 -2.20 0.19
C GLU A 550 21.27 -0.72 -0.15
N PHE A 551 22.35 0.05 0.09
CA PHE A 551 22.39 1.49 -0.18
C PHE A 551 22.35 1.76 -1.69
N VAL A 552 21.34 2.49 -2.15
CA VAL A 552 21.24 2.95 -3.54
C VAL A 552 21.78 4.38 -3.61
N ALA A 553 22.97 4.55 -4.18
CA ALA A 553 23.64 5.84 -4.35
C ALA A 553 23.03 6.71 -5.47
N GLN A 554 21.70 6.69 -5.65
CA GLN A 554 21.06 7.44 -6.74
C GLN A 554 21.23 8.96 -6.56
N ASP A 555 21.15 9.45 -5.33
CA ASP A 555 21.30 10.88 -5.03
C ASP A 555 22.72 11.43 -5.27
N LEU A 556 23.71 10.56 -5.50
CA LEU A 556 25.11 10.96 -5.71
C LEU A 556 25.49 11.02 -7.21
N LEU A 557 24.65 10.51 -8.11
CA LEU A 557 24.99 10.31 -9.52
C LEU A 557 24.34 11.31 -10.48
N GLU A 558 23.45 12.18 -10.01
CA GLU A 558 22.67 13.05 -10.87
C GLU A 558 23.17 14.50 -10.81
N THR A 559 23.46 15.08 -11.98
CA THR A 559 23.82 16.49 -12.13
C THR A 559 22.70 17.41 -11.66
N ASP A 560 23.03 18.45 -10.92
CA ASP A 560 22.08 19.51 -10.52
C ASP A 560 21.43 20.11 -11.79
N PRO A 561 20.10 20.00 -11.98
CA PRO A 561 19.41 20.54 -13.15
C PRO A 561 19.34 22.08 -13.14
N GLY A 562 19.75 22.71 -12.03
CA GLY A 562 19.71 24.15 -11.87
C GLY A 562 18.32 24.67 -11.47
N PRO A 563 18.23 25.96 -11.12
CA PRO A 563 17.04 26.53 -10.49
C PRO A 563 15.83 26.64 -11.41
N GLU A 564 16.02 26.83 -12.71
CA GLU A 564 14.93 26.98 -13.68
C GLU A 564 14.18 25.67 -13.92
N GLU A 565 14.93 24.59 -14.19
CA GLU A 565 14.38 23.25 -14.39
C GLU A 565 13.73 22.72 -13.10
N ARG A 566 14.37 22.94 -11.94
CA ARG A 566 13.77 22.62 -10.63
C ARG A 566 12.40 23.28 -10.43
N LEU A 567 12.28 24.55 -10.78
CA LEU A 567 11.02 25.28 -10.64
C LEU A 567 9.99 24.83 -11.68
N ALA A 568 10.42 24.41 -12.88
CA ALA A 568 9.52 23.84 -13.88
C ALA A 568 8.87 22.55 -13.36
N THR A 569 9.65 21.63 -12.79
CA THR A 569 9.15 20.40 -12.14
C THR A 569 8.10 20.70 -11.06
N LEU A 570 8.35 21.70 -10.21
CA LEU A 570 7.39 22.10 -9.17
C LEU A 570 6.08 22.66 -9.78
N LYS A 571 6.18 23.48 -10.84
CA LYS A 571 5.02 24.04 -11.53
C LYS A 571 4.15 22.96 -12.19
N GLU A 572 4.77 21.92 -12.74
CA GLU A 572 4.05 20.78 -13.30
C GLU A 572 3.29 20.00 -12.23
N ALA A 573 3.88 19.83 -11.04
CA ALA A 573 3.22 19.18 -9.91
C ALA A 573 2.06 20.01 -9.33
N ALA A 574 2.09 21.34 -9.47
CA ALA A 574 1.11 22.25 -8.90
C ALA A 574 0.61 23.30 -9.92
N PRO A 575 -0.12 22.88 -10.97
CA PRO A 575 -0.49 23.75 -12.09
C PRO A 575 -1.55 24.81 -11.74
N LYS A 576 -2.19 24.70 -10.57
CA LYS A 576 -3.18 25.67 -10.09
C LYS A 576 -2.55 26.87 -9.39
N GLU A 577 -1.27 26.79 -9.04
CA GLU A 577 -0.53 27.85 -8.39
C GLU A 577 -0.06 28.89 -9.41
N GLN A 578 -0.10 30.17 -9.04
CA GLN A 578 0.08 31.28 -10.00
C GLN A 578 1.47 31.92 -9.91
N SER A 579 2.05 31.95 -8.71
CA SER A 579 3.36 32.53 -8.44
C SER A 579 4.19 31.58 -7.59
N TYR A 580 5.52 31.71 -7.67
CA TYR A 580 6.47 30.97 -6.84
C TYR A 580 7.59 31.90 -6.41
N THR A 581 7.85 31.96 -5.11
CA THR A 581 8.90 32.78 -4.49
C THR A 581 9.86 31.86 -3.73
N PRO A 582 11.17 31.88 -4.00
CA PRO A 582 12.12 31.10 -3.20
C PRO A 582 12.17 31.64 -1.76
N LEU A 583 12.15 30.73 -0.79
CA LEU A 583 12.24 31.03 0.65
C LEU A 583 13.62 30.72 1.22
N GLY A 584 14.36 29.81 0.59
CA GLY A 584 15.68 29.37 1.04
C GLY A 584 16.01 27.96 0.58
N GLN A 585 17.15 27.46 1.01
CA GLN A 585 17.60 26.10 0.71
C GLN A 585 18.53 25.59 1.82
N THR A 586 18.63 24.27 1.91
CA THR A 586 19.68 23.54 2.63
C THR A 586 20.65 22.97 1.59
N ASP A 587 21.61 22.14 2.02
CA ASP A 587 22.48 21.40 1.09
C ASP A 587 21.72 20.41 0.17
N PHE A 588 20.44 20.12 0.45
CA PHE A 588 19.65 19.14 -0.31
C PHE A 588 18.25 19.61 -0.70
N TYR A 589 17.55 20.28 0.22
CA TYR A 589 16.18 20.74 0.02
C TYR A 589 16.10 22.20 -0.40
N TYR A 590 15.11 22.50 -1.24
CA TYR A 590 14.78 23.84 -1.71
C TYR A 590 13.36 24.20 -1.28
N LEU A 591 13.19 25.43 -0.79
CA LEU A 591 11.93 25.91 -0.24
C LEU A 591 11.33 27.01 -1.11
N TYR A 592 10.05 26.88 -1.42
CA TYR A 592 9.29 27.87 -2.19
C TYR A 592 7.99 28.22 -1.48
N ARG A 593 7.50 29.45 -1.70
CA ARG A 593 6.12 29.83 -1.41
C ARG A 593 5.39 30.02 -2.74
N SER A 594 4.22 29.42 -2.89
CA SER A 594 3.30 29.77 -3.96
C SER A 594 2.08 30.50 -3.45
N ASP A 595 1.44 31.26 -4.35
CA ASP A 595 0.15 31.88 -4.11
C ASP A 595 -0.82 31.50 -5.26
N ARG A 596 -2.08 31.24 -4.90
CA ARG A 596 -3.20 31.09 -5.83
C ARG A 596 -4.40 31.93 -5.41
N GLU A 597 -5.01 32.64 -6.36
CA GLU A 597 -6.32 33.25 -6.15
C GLU A 597 -7.44 32.21 -6.27
N GLU A 598 -8.29 32.14 -5.26
CA GLU A 598 -9.50 31.33 -5.26
C GLU A 598 -10.74 32.23 -5.13
N ARG A 599 -11.72 32.01 -6.00
CA ARG A 599 -13.00 32.69 -5.92
C ARG A 599 -13.95 31.90 -5.02
N TYR A 600 -14.67 32.60 -4.14
CA TYR A 600 -15.66 32.01 -3.25
C TYR A 600 -16.93 32.87 -3.20
N LEU A 601 -18.00 32.32 -2.64
CA LEU A 601 -19.33 32.93 -2.57
C LEU A 601 -19.87 33.36 -3.96
N PHE A 602 -20.25 32.38 -4.79
CA PHE A 602 -20.76 32.62 -6.15
C PHE A 602 -19.86 33.50 -7.03
N ASN A 603 -18.53 33.34 -6.89
CA ASN A 603 -17.51 34.11 -7.62
C ASN A 603 -17.46 35.63 -7.32
N LEU A 604 -18.12 36.11 -6.26
CA LEU A 604 -18.14 37.52 -5.89
C LEU A 604 -16.92 37.96 -5.06
N MET A 605 -16.31 37.04 -4.31
CA MET A 605 -15.15 37.35 -3.46
C MET A 605 -13.92 36.53 -3.88
N ARG A 606 -12.73 37.09 -3.63
CA ARG A 606 -11.44 36.45 -3.87
C ARG A 606 -10.69 36.29 -2.56
N ARG A 607 -10.02 35.16 -2.40
CA ARG A 607 -9.04 34.95 -1.34
C ARG A 607 -7.75 34.43 -1.96
N THR A 608 -6.62 34.85 -1.41
CA THR A 608 -5.32 34.27 -1.77
C THR A 608 -5.03 33.12 -0.82
N LYS A 609 -4.77 31.93 -1.38
CA LYS A 609 -4.22 30.80 -0.65
C LYS A 609 -2.75 30.71 -0.95
N SER A 610 -1.94 30.60 0.09
CA SER A 610 -0.50 30.40 -0.03
C SER A 610 -0.12 28.97 0.36
N THR A 611 0.94 28.43 -0.23
CA THR A 611 1.47 27.11 0.13
C THR A 611 2.98 27.18 0.24
N ILE A 612 3.56 26.56 1.27
CA ILE A 612 5.01 26.34 1.35
C ILE A 612 5.33 24.97 0.75
N TRP A 613 6.33 24.92 -0.11
CA TRP A 613 6.81 23.72 -0.78
C TRP A 613 8.23 23.42 -0.33
N VAL A 614 8.50 22.14 -0.06
CA VAL A 614 9.86 21.61 0.08
C VAL A 614 10.09 20.66 -1.08
N THR A 615 11.15 20.88 -1.86
CA THR A 615 11.53 20.01 -2.97
C THR A 615 12.93 19.46 -2.80
N ASP A 616 13.23 18.33 -3.45
CA ASP A 616 14.61 17.89 -3.64
C ASP A 616 15.34 18.74 -4.70
N GLY A 617 16.60 18.37 -4.99
CA GLY A 617 17.43 19.05 -5.98
C GLY A 617 16.88 19.06 -7.41
N ARG A 618 15.91 18.20 -7.73
CA ARG A 618 15.23 18.14 -9.04
C ARG A 618 13.89 18.84 -9.09
N GLY A 619 13.38 19.27 -7.94
CA GLY A 619 12.10 19.96 -7.86
C GLY A 619 10.95 19.01 -7.58
N ASN A 620 11.21 17.73 -7.29
CA ASN A 620 10.16 16.82 -6.84
C ASN A 620 9.71 17.27 -5.46
N VAL A 621 8.40 17.45 -5.31
CA VAL A 621 7.77 17.81 -4.03
C VAL A 621 8.04 16.70 -3.01
N LYS A 622 8.50 17.08 -1.82
CA LYS A 622 8.69 16.21 -0.66
C LYS A 622 7.72 16.55 0.47
N LEU A 623 7.33 17.82 0.57
CA LEU A 623 6.34 18.31 1.51
C LEU A 623 5.63 19.52 0.93
N GLN A 624 4.33 19.64 1.17
CA GLN A 624 3.59 20.88 0.99
C GLN A 624 2.82 21.24 2.25
N VAL A 625 2.85 22.51 2.63
CA VAL A 625 2.18 23.05 3.82
C VAL A 625 1.24 24.18 3.38
N PRO A 626 0.00 23.85 2.96
CA PRO A 626 -1.01 24.86 2.62
C PRO A 626 -1.28 25.77 3.81
N GLY A 627 -1.27 27.08 3.58
CA GLY A 627 -1.44 28.11 4.62
C GLY A 627 -0.30 28.17 5.66
N GLY A 628 0.81 27.47 5.41
CA GLY A 628 1.92 27.37 6.34
C GLY A 628 2.72 28.66 6.50
N LYS A 629 3.51 28.72 7.58
CA LYS A 629 4.52 29.76 7.82
C LYS A 629 5.90 29.13 7.88
N VAL A 630 6.92 29.88 7.47
CA VAL A 630 8.33 29.48 7.59
C VAL A 630 9.05 30.40 8.57
N GLN A 631 9.88 29.82 9.43
CA GLN A 631 10.85 30.56 10.23
C GLN A 631 12.23 29.94 10.02
N GLN A 632 13.22 30.77 9.68
CA GLN A 632 14.59 30.34 9.44
C GLN A 632 15.45 30.46 10.71
N SER A 633 16.40 29.55 10.88
CA SER A 633 17.47 29.59 11.87
C SER A 633 18.74 28.93 11.33
N VAL A 634 19.69 28.62 12.21
CA VAL A 634 20.94 27.91 11.94
C VAL A 634 21.15 26.80 12.96
N GLY A 635 21.95 25.79 12.62
CA GLY A 635 22.18 24.61 13.47
C GLY A 635 22.57 24.94 14.92
N GLU A 636 23.44 25.93 15.13
CA GLU A 636 23.87 26.37 16.47
C GLU A 636 22.70 26.82 17.37
N ARG A 637 21.68 27.46 16.79
CA ARG A 637 20.51 28.01 17.52
C ARG A 637 19.25 27.19 17.30
N MET A 638 19.37 25.99 16.73
CA MET A 638 18.24 25.16 16.31
C MET A 638 17.25 24.90 17.45
N LEU A 639 17.71 24.36 18.58
CA LEU A 639 16.81 23.96 19.66
C LEU A 639 16.13 25.15 20.35
N ASP A 640 16.86 26.26 20.51
CA ASP A 640 16.29 27.47 21.12
C ASP A 640 15.32 28.16 20.17
N SER A 641 15.61 28.16 18.86
CA SER A 641 14.68 28.64 17.83
C SER A 641 13.43 27.78 17.76
N LEU A 642 13.56 26.46 17.87
CA LEU A 642 12.41 25.56 17.91
C LEU A 642 11.53 25.83 19.14
N LYS A 643 12.11 25.96 20.34
CA LYS A 643 11.36 26.33 21.56
C LYS A 643 10.61 27.64 21.37
N GLN A 644 11.27 28.64 20.74
CA GLN A 644 10.64 29.93 20.45
C GLN A 644 9.48 29.79 19.46
N VAL A 645 9.66 29.05 18.36
CA VAL A 645 8.61 28.76 17.38
C VAL A 645 7.41 28.10 18.05
N LEU A 646 7.65 27.05 18.84
CA LEU A 646 6.59 26.35 19.57
C LEU A 646 5.86 27.32 20.49
N ALA A 647 6.58 28.05 21.35
CA ALA A 647 5.97 29.00 22.29
C ALA A 647 5.17 30.12 21.62
N GLN A 648 5.67 30.68 20.50
CA GLN A 648 5.01 31.78 19.78
C GLN A 648 3.71 31.36 19.09
N HIS A 649 3.59 30.08 18.74
CA HIS A 649 2.47 29.55 17.97
C HIS A 649 1.57 28.61 18.78
N THR A 650 1.90 28.35 20.05
CA THR A 650 1.04 27.62 20.99
C THR A 650 -0.25 28.39 21.23
N GLN A 651 -1.38 27.70 21.10
CA GLN A 651 -2.69 28.21 21.46
C GLN A 651 -3.08 27.74 22.86
N TYR A 652 -3.64 28.63 23.67
CA TYR A 652 -4.13 28.31 25.01
C TYR A 652 -5.64 28.34 25.00
N GLY A 653 -6.27 27.21 25.33
CA GLY A 653 -7.71 27.08 25.48
C GLY A 653 -8.10 26.29 26.72
N ASP A 654 -9.39 26.02 26.86
CA ASP A 654 -9.94 25.32 28.04
C ASP A 654 -9.42 23.88 28.21
N ALA A 655 -8.94 23.27 27.12
CA ALA A 655 -8.33 21.94 27.11
C ALA A 655 -6.80 21.95 27.35
N GLY A 656 -6.21 23.12 27.61
CA GLY A 656 -4.77 23.30 27.83
C GLY A 656 -4.03 23.95 26.66
N ALA A 657 -2.71 23.84 26.68
CA ALA A 657 -1.82 24.35 25.64
C ALA A 657 -1.76 23.39 24.45
N ILE A 658 -2.07 23.87 23.26
CA ILE A 658 -1.96 23.14 21.99
C ILE A 658 -0.78 23.74 21.22
N ILE A 659 0.31 22.99 21.15
CA ILE A 659 1.49 23.40 20.38
C ILE A 659 1.20 23.32 18.87
N PRO A 660 1.87 24.13 18.03
CA PRO A 660 1.67 24.04 16.58
C PRO A 660 2.21 22.72 16.01
N ALA A 661 1.60 22.24 14.94
CA ALA A 661 2.20 21.21 14.11
C ALA A 661 3.38 21.80 13.32
N VAL A 662 4.57 21.22 13.49
CA VAL A 662 5.82 21.74 12.89
C VAL A 662 6.58 20.64 12.15
N HIS A 663 7.13 20.97 10.99
CA HIS A 663 8.23 20.22 10.38
C HIS A 663 9.54 21.00 10.48
N VAL A 664 10.67 20.30 10.53
CA VAL A 664 12.01 20.91 10.51
C VAL A 664 12.79 20.41 9.30
N VAL A 665 13.27 21.33 8.47
CA VAL A 665 14.14 21.05 7.32
C VAL A 665 15.56 21.47 7.68
N ALA A 666 16.51 20.52 7.63
CA ALA A 666 17.90 20.74 8.01
C ALA A 666 18.84 19.77 7.28
N GLY A 667 19.80 20.26 6.49
CA GLY A 667 20.65 19.42 5.67
C GLY A 667 19.84 18.47 4.78
N ARG A 668 20.04 17.16 4.94
CA ARG A 668 19.26 16.12 4.24
C ARG A 668 18.07 15.59 5.04
N LYS A 669 17.73 16.20 6.17
CA LYS A 669 16.66 15.73 7.07
C LYS A 669 15.41 16.60 6.96
N LEU A 670 14.28 15.92 6.85
CA LEU A 670 12.94 16.49 6.97
C LEU A 670 12.26 15.84 8.19
N ALA A 671 12.43 16.46 9.36
CA ALA A 671 11.87 15.94 10.61
C ALA A 671 10.39 16.33 10.74
N ASP A 672 9.53 15.34 10.96
CA ASP A 672 8.09 15.52 11.19
C ASP A 672 7.81 15.52 12.69
N LEU A 673 7.48 16.70 13.23
CA LEU A 673 7.11 16.88 14.64
C LEU A 673 5.60 17.11 14.80
N THR A 674 4.80 16.91 13.74
CA THR A 674 3.39 17.30 13.72
C THR A 674 2.49 16.44 14.59
N ALA A 675 2.92 15.20 14.89
CA ALA A 675 2.19 14.29 15.77
C ALA A 675 2.42 14.56 17.26
N LEU A 676 3.32 15.48 17.63
CA LEU A 676 3.69 15.71 19.03
C LEU A 676 2.79 16.77 19.67
N THR A 677 2.35 16.49 20.90
CA THR A 677 1.43 17.39 21.63
C THR A 677 2.10 18.19 22.74
N ALA A 678 3.38 17.92 23.05
CA ALA A 678 4.14 18.63 24.08
C ALA A 678 5.44 19.21 23.52
N ALA A 679 5.78 20.43 23.93
CA ALA A 679 6.95 21.14 23.41
C ALA A 679 8.26 20.44 23.78
N GLU A 680 8.35 19.86 24.98
CA GLU A 680 9.51 19.13 25.46
C GLU A 680 9.76 17.87 24.63
N GLN A 681 8.70 17.18 24.21
CA GLN A 681 8.79 16.00 23.33
C GLN A 681 9.27 16.41 21.94
N ALA A 682 8.73 17.50 21.37
CA ALA A 682 9.16 18.02 20.07
C ALA A 682 10.64 18.42 20.07
N VAL A 683 11.09 19.10 21.12
CA VAL A 683 12.50 19.48 21.29
C VAL A 683 13.40 18.26 21.48
N ALA A 684 12.95 17.23 22.20
CA ALA A 684 13.70 16.00 22.40
C ALA A 684 13.87 15.21 21.11
N LEU A 685 12.79 15.01 20.35
CA LEU A 685 12.84 14.33 19.07
C LEU A 685 13.72 15.10 18.08
N ALA A 686 13.53 16.42 17.97
CA ALA A 686 14.37 17.26 17.11
C ALA A 686 15.86 17.19 17.49
N ARG A 687 16.19 17.17 18.79
CA ARG A 687 17.58 17.01 19.25
C ARG A 687 18.19 15.71 18.75
N GLU A 688 17.46 14.60 18.86
CA GLU A 688 17.97 13.29 18.45
C GLU A 688 18.07 13.18 16.92
N GLU A 689 17.04 13.61 16.20
CA GLU A 689 17.02 13.55 14.74
C GLU A 689 18.07 14.47 14.11
N LEU A 690 18.33 15.62 14.71
CA LEU A 690 19.19 16.64 14.12
C LEU A 690 20.57 16.74 14.81
N LYS A 691 20.94 15.75 15.64
CA LYS A 691 22.22 15.73 16.38
C LYS A 691 23.47 15.80 15.49
N THR A 692 23.35 15.40 14.22
CA THR A 692 24.45 15.37 13.25
C THR A 692 24.50 16.62 12.37
N ILE A 693 23.60 17.59 12.58
CA ILE A 693 23.53 18.80 11.76
C ILE A 693 24.67 19.76 12.13
N SER A 694 25.33 20.30 11.11
CA SER A 694 26.39 21.30 11.26
C SER A 694 25.87 22.58 11.92
N THR A 695 26.70 23.26 12.70
CA THR A 695 26.33 24.49 13.42
C THR A 695 25.96 25.64 12.48
N ALA A 696 26.54 25.69 11.28
CA ALA A 696 26.29 26.73 10.28
C ALA A 696 25.16 26.38 9.29
N GLU A 697 24.63 25.15 9.33
CA GLU A 697 23.61 24.69 8.39
C GLU A 697 22.32 25.52 8.54
N PRO A 698 21.72 26.02 7.44
CA PRO A 698 20.40 26.64 7.46
C PRO A 698 19.33 25.66 7.97
N ILE A 699 18.48 26.12 8.88
CA ILE A 699 17.36 25.35 9.43
C ILE A 699 16.06 26.08 9.10
N TYR A 700 15.04 25.36 8.66
CA TYR A 700 13.71 25.92 8.40
C TYR A 700 12.66 25.20 9.23
N PHE A 701 11.92 25.96 10.02
CA PHE A 701 10.74 25.51 10.75
C PHE A 701 9.49 25.81 9.93
N LEU A 702 8.77 24.76 9.52
CA LEU A 702 7.54 24.87 8.74
C LEU A 702 6.36 24.66 9.66
N ILE A 703 5.66 25.75 9.95
CA ILE A 703 4.57 25.81 10.91
C ILE A 703 3.26 25.64 10.14
N HIS A 704 2.53 24.58 10.44
CA HIS A 704 1.23 24.29 9.84
C HIS A 704 0.16 25.22 10.44
N PRO A 705 -0.86 25.61 9.66
CA PRO A 705 -2.01 26.32 10.21
C PRO A 705 -2.73 25.43 11.25
N PRO A 706 -3.38 26.03 12.27
CA PRO A 706 -4.19 25.27 13.21
C PRO A 706 -5.28 24.49 12.46
N SER A 707 -5.40 23.21 12.79
CA SER A 707 -6.26 22.22 12.13
C SER A 707 -7.72 22.25 12.59
#